data_AF-A0A9P7CMR6-F1
#
_entry.id   AF-A0A9P7CMR6-F1
#
_cell.length_a   1.000
_cell.length_b   1.000
_cell.length_c   1.000
_cell.angle_alpha   90.00
_cell.angle_beta   90.00
_cell.angle_gamma   90.00
#
_symmetry.space_group_name_H-M   'P 1'
#
loop_
_entity.id
_entity.type
_entity.pdbx_description
1 polymer ?
#
loop_
_entity_poly.entity_id
_entity_poly.type
_entity_poly.pdbx_seq_one_letter_code
_entity_poly.pdbx_strand_id
1 'polypeptide(L)'
;MSLEEPLKLVSQLFEEHLKSDTNATPETFDPSSSFLDILETRRDQIISFNDAHAQQIPKNTLVRFRCMIQDTGLGQEMLVSAYETRNEDGTTKLCCYRYTDDPIELHEHRVPEDYLLERTLVYCVSPPGENQWTKEAYDVYNGSLEDQLNYLSIEDDKNPNIAKKYPLPGKKHTSAIVKFYNGMDESIRVGQLVEVIGIRGQDLQQEEEANNEYELESPLHSFSNTPVLHAIAFKNLNHSTPLKAYEAASNYSVEQLRYDLVEYIASVLGGDKLAAEFVLLQLLSRVTTKINGLKIGHLTINLNGFPFYKSTKENESVLFSSTNPVSQPLIDVLENLTVHSVNLPLTIQGLNQSKFTPKCVSESLEAGVLQLVDGTMLLVDETVLDEGQLQDAGVRNFQALQTLIQTQTLGYEFPYSQYDFDTDISVLSISSNKSILPNHCSVLLKPTNPLEDSKQDMLKLSKEQLEQFRRFIHTAKHASYDIPEQVSEYIQESFVNERKKATDTKSELPTQEELMLRMSLARLAAVSFGENTLSKERYDYVVELDNQRLFKQKKKLQDNTMVISWPFEAIHKTHIHLDINTGELSLTNGWESTRGESSNQQDILLSSFVKRIYAEFEMIPPPPPIPSQPSLLPLPQKAILHKYMTTIEASRALSKLCREEDPHQYYADMTKIGEGASGSVYKAYAIQKEHTVVAIKQIHLRRQSRKDLIVEEVRMGQEKPFHDNLVKHIESFLWKHDVWIVMEYMEGGSLTDVVIHNCMTEKEIAAICLELLKALDYLHSRGVIHRDIKSDNILIGPQGQIKLSDFGYCAQIDKIRSKRTTLAGTLCWMAPEIVQCKEYGPNVDIWSLGITAIEMVEGSPPHLENPQQAIQLLKTHHTPPSLKNPEQLSPYFRDFLSQCLQFNAEDRPTAHDLLQHPFLSDAAPLCSLLPLIENTKNQITMDDEFCL
;
A
#
# COMPACT_ATOMS: atom_id res chain seq x y z
N MET A 1 -32.35 -19.17 21.88
CA MET A 1 -32.17 -19.07 20.42
C MET A 1 -30.99 -19.95 20.07
N SER A 2 -31.21 -21.03 19.33
CA SER A 2 -30.17 -22.02 19.06
C SER A 2 -29.17 -21.43 18.05
N LEU A 3 -27.89 -21.54 18.36
CA LEU A 3 -26.78 -21.30 17.43
C LEU A 3 -26.85 -22.24 16.19
N GLU A 4 -27.77 -23.21 16.21
CA GLU A 4 -28.03 -24.21 15.18
C GLU A 4 -28.73 -23.64 13.93
N GLU A 5 -29.45 -22.52 14.00
CA GLU A 5 -30.17 -21.94 12.85
C GLU A 5 -29.94 -20.42 12.68
N PRO A 6 -28.74 -19.99 12.26
CA PRO A 6 -28.37 -18.57 12.20
C PRO A 6 -29.21 -17.76 11.20
N LEU A 7 -29.63 -18.37 10.08
CA LEU A 7 -30.47 -17.69 9.08
C LEU A 7 -31.86 -17.33 9.60
N LYS A 8 -32.43 -18.14 10.50
CA LYS A 8 -33.72 -17.83 11.15
C LYS A 8 -33.58 -16.68 12.14
N LEU A 9 -32.45 -16.60 12.84
CA LEU A 9 -32.14 -15.48 13.73
C LEU A 9 -32.02 -14.16 12.94
N VAL A 10 -31.27 -14.16 11.83
CA VAL A 10 -31.17 -12.99 10.94
C VAL A 10 -32.55 -12.55 10.43
N SER A 11 -33.40 -13.51 10.05
CA SER A 11 -34.76 -13.24 9.59
C SER A 11 -35.64 -12.61 10.69
N GLN A 12 -35.52 -13.07 11.93
CA GLN A 12 -36.23 -12.49 13.08
C GLN A 12 -35.79 -11.06 13.37
N LEU A 13 -34.48 -10.80 13.41
CA LEU A 13 -33.94 -9.46 13.61
C LEU A 13 -34.37 -8.49 12.50
N PHE A 14 -34.44 -8.99 11.27
CA PHE A 14 -34.92 -8.21 10.14
C PHE A 14 -36.41 -7.86 10.28
N GLU A 15 -37.26 -8.81 10.71
CA GLU A 15 -38.67 -8.54 11.01
C GLU A 15 -38.85 -7.54 12.17
N GLU A 16 -38.01 -7.59 13.19
CA GLU A 16 -38.03 -6.62 14.30
C GLU A 16 -37.57 -5.22 13.87
N HIS A 17 -36.57 -5.13 13.00
CA HIS A 17 -36.10 -3.88 12.42
C HIS A 17 -37.21 -3.21 11.58
N LEU A 18 -37.89 -3.97 10.71
CA LEU A 18 -39.01 -3.48 9.91
C LEU A 18 -40.23 -3.06 10.74
N LYS A 19 -40.41 -3.61 11.95
CA LYS A 19 -41.50 -3.24 12.87
C LYS A 19 -41.18 -2.01 13.71
N SER A 20 -39.90 -1.72 13.95
CA SER A 20 -39.47 -0.66 14.87
C SER A 20 -39.29 0.70 14.19
N ASP A 21 -39.00 0.75 12.88
CA ASP A 21 -38.83 2.00 12.13
C ASP A 21 -39.66 2.01 10.83
N THR A 22 -40.49 3.04 10.67
CA THR A 22 -41.37 3.21 9.49
C THR A 22 -40.61 3.59 8.22
N ASN A 23 -39.36 4.04 8.33
CA ASN A 23 -38.48 4.34 7.19
C ASN A 23 -37.42 3.24 6.97
N ALA A 24 -37.48 2.11 7.68
CA ALA A 24 -36.54 1.02 7.51
C ALA A 24 -36.58 0.48 6.08
N THR A 25 -35.44 0.56 5.40
CA THR A 25 -35.23 -0.12 4.12
C THR A 25 -34.35 -1.33 4.36
N PRO A 26 -34.30 -2.29 3.43
CA PRO A 26 -33.30 -3.34 3.55
C PRO A 26 -31.90 -2.74 3.70
N GLU A 27 -31.52 -1.73 2.91
CA GLU A 27 -30.19 -1.08 2.98
C GLU A 27 -29.76 -0.66 4.40
N THR A 28 -30.70 -0.22 5.25
CA THR A 28 -30.39 0.24 6.62
C THR A 28 -30.28 -0.87 7.67
N PHE A 29 -30.54 -2.13 7.29
CA PHE A 29 -30.45 -3.26 8.21
C PHE A 29 -29.00 -3.70 8.42
N ASP A 30 -28.50 -3.50 9.64
CA ASP A 30 -27.20 -3.97 10.12
C ASP A 30 -27.36 -4.90 11.34
N PRO A 31 -27.14 -6.22 11.19
CA PRO A 31 -27.18 -7.16 12.29
C PRO A 31 -25.87 -7.22 13.11
N SER A 32 -24.80 -6.51 12.71
CA SER A 32 -23.44 -6.72 13.22
C SER A 32 -23.33 -6.60 14.75
N SER A 33 -24.00 -5.62 15.35
CA SER A 33 -23.94 -5.37 16.80
C SER A 33 -24.49 -6.54 17.63
N SER A 34 -25.63 -7.11 17.24
CA SER A 34 -26.25 -8.23 17.93
C SER A 34 -25.41 -9.51 17.84
N PHE A 35 -24.72 -9.72 16.72
CA PHE A 35 -23.84 -10.89 16.55
C PHE A 35 -22.48 -10.72 17.25
N LEU A 36 -21.97 -9.49 17.39
CA LEU A 36 -20.79 -9.21 18.21
C LEU A 36 -21.06 -9.46 19.69
N ASP A 37 -22.22 -9.07 20.22
CA ASP A 37 -22.64 -9.36 21.60
C ASP A 37 -22.75 -10.87 21.86
N ILE A 38 -23.25 -11.63 20.86
CA ILE A 38 -23.29 -13.10 20.90
C ILE A 38 -21.87 -13.69 20.94
N LEU A 39 -20.93 -13.13 20.18
CA LEU A 39 -19.52 -13.56 20.19
C LEU A 39 -18.87 -13.31 21.55
N GLU A 40 -19.14 -12.19 22.21
CA GLU A 40 -18.58 -11.93 23.53
C GLU A 40 -19.18 -12.83 24.62
N THR A 41 -20.46 -13.20 24.50
CA THR A 41 -21.17 -14.00 25.52
C THR A 41 -21.01 -15.51 25.34
N ARG A 42 -20.90 -16.00 24.10
CA ARG A 42 -20.96 -17.45 23.76
C ARG A 42 -19.88 -17.90 22.77
N ARG A 43 -18.71 -17.25 22.78
CA ARG A 43 -17.56 -17.56 21.92
C ARG A 43 -17.23 -19.06 21.85
N ASP A 44 -17.24 -19.72 23.00
CA ASP A 44 -16.83 -21.12 23.18
C ASP A 44 -17.81 -22.13 22.54
N GLN A 45 -18.99 -21.67 22.11
CA GLN A 45 -20.03 -22.51 21.47
C GLN A 45 -20.03 -22.40 19.94
N ILE A 46 -19.22 -21.50 19.35
CA ILE A 46 -19.15 -21.27 17.90
C ILE A 46 -17.95 -22.06 17.33
N ILE A 47 -18.19 -22.80 16.25
CA ILE A 47 -17.17 -23.60 15.58
C ILE A 47 -16.09 -22.69 14.97
N SER A 48 -14.83 -22.99 15.28
CA SER A 48 -13.65 -22.35 14.69
C SER A 48 -13.40 -22.94 13.30
N PHE A 49 -13.44 -22.08 12.28
CA PHE A 49 -13.11 -22.45 10.91
C PHE A 49 -11.60 -22.73 10.74
N ASN A 50 -10.77 -22.28 11.67
CA ASN A 50 -9.32 -22.52 11.66
C ASN A 50 -8.97 -23.98 12.04
N ASP A 51 -9.82 -24.64 12.83
CA ASP A 51 -9.54 -25.97 13.41
C ASP A 51 -10.31 -27.10 12.74
N ALA A 52 -11.44 -26.78 12.08
CA ALA A 52 -12.29 -27.76 11.42
C ALA A 52 -12.07 -27.77 9.91
N HIS A 53 -12.03 -28.96 9.30
CA HIS A 53 -11.95 -29.08 7.85
C HIS A 53 -13.18 -28.44 7.23
N ALA A 54 -12.99 -27.54 6.26
CA ALA A 54 -14.10 -26.83 5.65
C ALA A 54 -15.20 -27.82 5.21
N GLN A 55 -14.89 -28.84 4.44
CA GLN A 55 -15.89 -29.79 3.93
C GLN A 55 -16.67 -30.60 5.00
N GLN A 56 -16.23 -30.61 6.27
CA GLN A 56 -16.92 -31.32 7.36
C GLN A 56 -17.95 -30.43 8.10
N ILE A 57 -17.87 -29.11 7.95
CA ILE A 57 -18.82 -28.18 8.57
C ILE A 57 -20.10 -28.17 7.73
N PRO A 58 -21.27 -28.49 8.30
CA PRO A 58 -22.53 -28.44 7.56
C PRO A 58 -22.82 -27.04 7.00
N LYS A 59 -23.49 -26.99 5.85
CA LYS A 59 -23.97 -25.73 5.26
C LYS A 59 -24.89 -24.99 6.23
N ASN A 60 -24.94 -23.66 6.14
CA ASN A 60 -25.76 -22.79 7.00
C ASN A 60 -25.40 -22.84 8.50
N THR A 61 -24.21 -23.34 8.84
CA THR A 61 -23.68 -23.30 10.22
C THR A 61 -23.00 -21.96 10.48
N LEU A 62 -23.17 -21.44 11.70
CA LEU A 62 -22.46 -20.25 12.16
C LEU A 62 -21.01 -20.62 12.51
N VAL A 63 -20.05 -19.93 11.90
CA VAL A 63 -18.61 -20.16 12.11
C VAL A 63 -17.89 -18.87 12.48
N ARG A 64 -16.80 -19.01 13.22
CA ARG A 64 -15.81 -17.95 13.45
C ARG A 64 -14.55 -18.27 12.64
N PHE A 65 -14.04 -17.29 11.90
CA PHE A 65 -12.83 -17.44 11.11
C PHE A 65 -11.84 -16.34 11.50
N ARG A 66 -10.72 -16.71 12.12
CA ARG A 66 -9.61 -15.79 12.36
C ARG A 66 -8.70 -15.84 11.14
N CYS A 67 -8.60 -14.74 10.40
CA CYS A 67 -7.90 -14.73 9.13
C CYS A 67 -7.17 -13.41 8.87
N MET A 68 -6.15 -13.52 8.02
CA MET A 68 -5.48 -12.39 7.41
C MET A 68 -6.12 -12.13 6.04
N ILE A 69 -6.38 -10.87 5.74
CA ILE A 69 -6.85 -10.45 4.41
C ILE A 69 -5.67 -10.55 3.43
N GLN A 70 -5.80 -11.45 2.46
CA GLN A 70 -4.73 -11.80 1.54
C GLN A 70 -4.86 -11.07 0.19
N ASP A 71 -6.08 -11.00 -0.35
CA ASP A 71 -6.36 -10.40 -1.66
C ASP A 71 -7.77 -9.79 -1.66
N THR A 72 -7.84 -8.49 -1.95
CA THR A 72 -9.09 -7.72 -2.07
C THR A 72 -9.52 -7.50 -3.53
N GLY A 73 -8.78 -8.07 -4.50
CA GLY A 73 -8.97 -7.87 -5.94
C GLY A 73 -10.05 -8.75 -6.58
N LEU A 74 -10.77 -9.57 -5.81
CA LEU A 74 -11.80 -10.48 -6.33
C LEU A 74 -13.08 -9.79 -6.85
N GLY A 75 -13.23 -8.48 -6.61
CA GLY A 75 -14.33 -7.67 -7.13
C GLY A 75 -15.60 -7.72 -6.27
N GLN A 76 -16.71 -7.29 -6.87
CA GLN A 76 -18.02 -7.16 -6.23
C GLN A 76 -19.08 -7.99 -6.97
N GLU A 77 -19.97 -8.62 -6.20
CA GLU A 77 -21.14 -9.37 -6.70
C GLU A 77 -22.44 -8.65 -6.37
N MET A 78 -23.42 -8.76 -7.27
CA MET A 78 -24.78 -8.26 -7.06
C MET A 78 -25.64 -9.36 -6.41
N LEU A 79 -26.41 -9.01 -5.39
CA LEU A 79 -27.33 -9.93 -4.70
C LEU A 79 -28.72 -9.32 -4.52
N VAL A 80 -29.74 -10.19 -4.47
CA VAL A 80 -31.11 -9.79 -4.08
C VAL A 80 -31.18 -9.84 -2.56
N SER A 81 -31.34 -8.69 -1.92
CA SER A 81 -31.25 -8.57 -0.46
C SER A 81 -32.52 -8.95 0.28
N ALA A 82 -33.69 -8.79 -0.36
CA ALA A 82 -34.98 -9.20 0.17
C ALA A 82 -35.98 -9.46 -0.96
N TYR A 83 -37.00 -10.27 -0.70
CA TYR A 83 -38.12 -10.51 -1.62
C TYR A 83 -39.46 -10.49 -0.88
N GLU A 84 -40.54 -10.21 -1.62
CA GLU A 84 -41.90 -10.16 -1.08
C GLU A 84 -42.61 -11.50 -1.33
N THR A 85 -43.11 -12.11 -0.26
CA THR A 85 -43.98 -13.30 -0.29
C THR A 85 -45.41 -12.91 0.00
N ARG A 86 -46.37 -13.49 -0.74
CA ARG A 86 -47.79 -13.24 -0.53
C ARG A 86 -48.40 -14.45 0.15
N ASN A 87 -48.91 -14.27 1.36
CA ASN A 87 -49.61 -15.34 2.07
C ASN A 87 -50.99 -15.59 1.45
N GLU A 88 -51.55 -16.78 1.66
CA GLU A 88 -52.90 -17.18 1.20
C GLU A 88 -54.01 -16.21 1.68
N ASP A 89 -53.77 -15.51 2.81
CA ASP A 89 -54.65 -14.49 3.39
C ASP A 89 -54.55 -13.10 2.70
N GLY A 90 -53.71 -12.95 1.67
CA GLY A 90 -53.52 -11.69 0.94
C GLY A 90 -52.59 -10.68 1.61
N THR A 91 -52.02 -11.00 2.77
CA THR A 91 -50.98 -10.20 3.44
C THR A 91 -49.62 -10.43 2.80
N THR A 92 -48.81 -9.37 2.69
CA THR A 92 -47.45 -9.46 2.15
C THR A 92 -46.42 -9.49 3.27
N LYS A 93 -45.41 -10.35 3.13
CA LYS A 93 -44.32 -10.53 4.09
C LYS A 93 -42.98 -10.37 3.36
N LEU A 94 -42.13 -9.47 3.86
CA LEU A 94 -40.77 -9.27 3.36
C LEU A 94 -39.82 -10.28 4.02
N CYS A 95 -39.05 -11.02 3.22
CA CYS A 95 -38.09 -12.02 3.69
C CYS A 95 -36.65 -11.58 3.35
N CYS A 96 -35.71 -11.73 4.30
CA CYS A 96 -34.29 -11.38 4.10
C CYS A 96 -33.55 -12.52 3.38
N TYR A 97 -32.74 -12.19 2.36
CA TYR A 97 -31.99 -13.15 1.54
C TYR A 97 -30.49 -12.85 1.44
N ARG A 98 -29.97 -11.99 2.34
CA ARG A 98 -28.61 -11.44 2.23
C ARG A 98 -27.50 -12.47 2.38
N TYR A 99 -27.67 -13.46 3.26
CA TYR A 99 -26.60 -14.35 3.71
C TYR A 99 -26.79 -15.80 3.21
N THR A 100 -27.41 -15.96 2.05
CA THR A 100 -27.69 -17.26 1.43
C THR A 100 -27.24 -17.28 -0.02
N ASP A 101 -26.71 -18.41 -0.48
CA ASP A 101 -26.36 -18.68 -1.88
C ASP A 101 -27.39 -19.57 -2.60
N ASP A 102 -28.52 -19.88 -1.95
CA ASP A 102 -29.56 -20.70 -2.57
C ASP A 102 -30.18 -19.97 -3.78
N PRO A 103 -30.63 -20.66 -4.84
CA PRO A 103 -31.29 -20.02 -5.97
C PRO A 103 -32.73 -19.60 -5.62
N ILE A 104 -33.15 -18.42 -6.09
CA ILE A 104 -34.54 -17.96 -5.94
C ILE A 104 -35.37 -18.55 -7.08
N GLU A 105 -36.38 -19.37 -6.78
CA GLU A 105 -37.37 -19.81 -7.78
C GLU A 105 -38.29 -18.63 -8.14
N LEU A 106 -38.01 -17.98 -9.27
CA LEU A 106 -38.66 -16.74 -9.72
C LEU A 106 -40.13 -16.88 -10.17
N HIS A 107 -40.74 -18.06 -10.03
CA HIS A 107 -42.06 -18.32 -10.63
C HIS A 107 -43.25 -17.64 -9.88
N GLU A 108 -43.09 -17.23 -8.62
CA GLU A 108 -44.16 -16.60 -7.82
C GLU A 108 -43.78 -15.27 -7.12
N HIS A 109 -42.56 -14.78 -7.28
CA HIS A 109 -42.03 -13.64 -6.51
C HIS A 109 -41.75 -12.41 -7.38
N ARG A 110 -42.28 -11.23 -6.98
CA ARG A 110 -41.88 -9.95 -7.57
C ARG A 110 -40.60 -9.47 -6.89
N VAL A 111 -39.57 -9.16 -7.67
CA VAL A 111 -38.31 -8.55 -7.18
C VAL A 111 -38.27 -7.09 -7.66
N PRO A 112 -38.61 -6.11 -6.80
CA PRO A 112 -38.36 -4.70 -7.10
C PRO A 112 -36.86 -4.38 -7.24
N GLU A 113 -36.50 -3.53 -8.22
CA GLU A 113 -35.11 -3.13 -8.50
C GLU A 113 -34.40 -2.47 -7.29
N ASP A 114 -35.17 -1.90 -6.36
CA ASP A 114 -34.69 -1.25 -5.12
C ASP A 114 -34.14 -2.24 -4.05
N TYR A 115 -34.14 -3.55 -4.32
CA TYR A 115 -33.66 -4.57 -3.38
C TYR A 115 -32.36 -5.26 -3.77
N LEU A 116 -31.71 -4.79 -4.84
CA LEU A 116 -30.40 -5.26 -5.28
C LEU A 116 -29.29 -4.57 -4.47
N LEU A 117 -28.38 -5.35 -3.89
CA LEU A 117 -27.21 -4.86 -3.16
C LEU A 117 -25.91 -5.41 -3.72
N GLU A 118 -24.83 -4.69 -3.47
CA GLU A 118 -23.45 -5.12 -3.76
C GLU A 118 -22.84 -5.80 -2.54
N ARG A 119 -22.12 -6.89 -2.75
CA ARG A 119 -21.24 -7.53 -1.75
C ARG A 119 -19.81 -7.58 -2.29
N THR A 120 -18.84 -7.32 -1.43
CA THR A 120 -17.41 -7.36 -1.78
C THR A 120 -16.82 -8.73 -1.46
N LEU A 121 -16.05 -9.29 -2.40
CA LEU A 121 -15.40 -10.58 -2.23
C LEU A 121 -13.94 -10.35 -1.82
N VAL A 122 -13.52 -11.04 -0.78
CA VAL A 122 -12.16 -10.96 -0.26
C VAL A 122 -11.62 -12.36 -0.04
N TYR A 123 -10.39 -12.61 -0.49
CA TYR A 123 -9.69 -13.85 -0.21
C TYR A 123 -8.96 -13.73 1.11
N CYS A 124 -9.26 -14.65 2.02
CA CYS A 124 -8.71 -14.67 3.37
C CYS A 124 -8.01 -15.98 3.65
N VAL A 125 -6.89 -15.91 4.36
CA VAL A 125 -6.08 -17.07 4.76
C VAL A 125 -5.90 -17.11 6.28
N SER A 126 -5.68 -18.30 6.84
CA SER A 126 -5.28 -18.43 8.24
C SER A 126 -4.01 -17.64 8.51
N PRO A 127 -3.84 -17.00 9.67
CA PRO A 127 -2.75 -16.05 9.92
C PRO A 127 -1.37 -16.72 9.72
N PRO A 128 -0.51 -16.19 8.84
CA PRO A 128 0.82 -16.73 8.64
C PRO A 128 1.70 -16.57 9.88
N GLY A 129 2.45 -17.62 10.22
CA GLY A 129 3.40 -17.60 11.34
C GLY A 129 2.76 -17.64 12.74
N GLU A 130 1.48 -18.03 12.86
CA GLU A 130 0.82 -18.10 14.16
C GLU A 130 1.35 -19.23 15.05
N ASN A 131 1.72 -18.87 16.28
CA ASN A 131 2.34 -19.80 17.24
C ASN A 131 1.32 -20.72 17.92
N GLN A 132 1.76 -21.93 18.29
CA GLN A 132 0.88 -22.99 18.81
C GLN A 132 0.07 -22.57 20.04
N TRP A 133 0.70 -21.89 20.99
CA TRP A 133 0.01 -21.42 22.20
C TRP A 133 -1.06 -20.36 21.89
N THR A 134 -0.88 -19.58 20.82
CA THR A 134 -1.84 -18.56 20.39
C THR A 134 -3.10 -19.24 19.85
N LYS A 135 -2.91 -20.29 19.02
CA LYS A 135 -4.01 -21.15 18.57
C LYS A 135 -4.76 -21.72 19.77
N GLU A 136 -4.06 -22.37 20.70
CA GLU A 136 -4.67 -22.94 21.91
C GLU A 136 -5.42 -21.90 22.78
N ALA A 137 -4.93 -20.66 22.86
CA ALA A 137 -5.52 -19.61 23.69
C ALA A 137 -6.78 -18.97 23.08
N TYR A 138 -6.84 -18.86 21.75
CA TYR A 138 -8.04 -18.42 21.04
C TYR A 138 -9.05 -19.55 20.83
N ASP A 139 -8.57 -20.78 20.73
CA ASP A 139 -9.34 -21.93 20.25
C ASP A 139 -9.70 -22.91 21.36
N VAL A 140 -10.38 -22.37 22.39
CA VAL A 140 -11.00 -23.13 23.48
C VAL A 140 -12.27 -23.84 22.96
N TYR A 141 -12.12 -24.88 22.16
CA TYR A 141 -13.25 -25.75 21.77
C TYR A 141 -13.30 -26.98 22.68
N ASN A 142 -14.32 -27.05 23.55
CA ASN A 142 -14.61 -28.21 24.42
C ASN A 142 -15.36 -29.33 23.65
N GLY A 143 -14.90 -29.68 22.46
CA GLY A 143 -15.45 -30.76 21.64
C GLY A 143 -15.01 -32.17 22.09
N SER A 144 -15.67 -33.20 21.58
CA SER A 144 -15.31 -34.60 21.83
C SER A 144 -13.90 -34.93 21.34
N LEU A 145 -13.17 -35.78 22.08
CA LEU A 145 -11.82 -36.25 21.72
C LEU A 145 -11.79 -36.97 20.36
N GLU A 146 -12.93 -37.53 19.91
CA GLU A 146 -13.09 -38.17 18.59
C GLU A 146 -13.16 -37.15 17.45
N ASP A 147 -13.72 -35.96 17.69
CA ASP A 147 -13.72 -34.87 16.71
C ASP A 147 -12.27 -34.38 16.51
N GLN A 148 -11.53 -34.22 17.61
CA GLN A 148 -10.11 -33.81 17.62
C GLN A 148 -9.18 -34.78 16.87
N LEU A 149 -9.46 -36.09 16.90
CA LEU A 149 -8.68 -37.11 16.19
C LEU A 149 -8.98 -37.16 14.68
N ASN A 150 -10.20 -36.81 14.26
CA ASN A 150 -10.56 -36.70 12.84
C ASN A 150 -9.99 -35.43 12.17
N TYR A 151 -9.71 -34.36 12.93
CA TYR A 151 -9.09 -33.13 12.42
C TYR A 151 -7.57 -33.25 12.14
N LEU A 152 -6.92 -34.33 12.57
CA LEU A 152 -5.47 -34.54 12.40
C LEU A 152 -5.06 -35.08 11.01
N SER A 153 -6.02 -35.39 10.14
CA SER A 153 -5.78 -35.96 8.80
C SER A 153 -6.02 -34.91 7.71
N ILE A 154 -4.99 -34.12 7.39
CA ILE A 154 -5.09 -32.95 6.48
C ILE A 154 -4.33 -33.24 5.17
N GLU A 155 -5.05 -33.26 4.04
CA GLU A 155 -4.52 -33.16 2.67
C GLU A 155 -5.33 -32.11 1.87
N ASP A 156 -4.92 -30.84 1.90
CA ASP A 156 -5.41 -29.78 0.99
C ASP A 156 -4.44 -29.53 -0.19
N ASP A 157 -3.43 -30.38 -0.37
CA ASP A 157 -2.34 -30.23 -1.36
C ASP A 157 -2.74 -30.51 -2.83
N LYS A 158 -4.03 -30.68 -3.15
CA LYS A 158 -4.44 -31.13 -4.49
C LYS A 158 -4.66 -30.00 -5.51
N ASN A 159 -4.72 -28.73 -5.11
CA ASN A 159 -4.91 -27.61 -6.04
C ASN A 159 -3.69 -26.66 -6.07
N PRO A 160 -2.82 -26.72 -7.10
CA PRO A 160 -1.55 -25.98 -7.14
C PRO A 160 -1.71 -24.45 -7.18
N ASN A 161 -2.88 -23.93 -7.56
CA ASN A 161 -3.15 -22.49 -7.61
C ASN A 161 -3.43 -21.90 -6.21
N ILE A 162 -4.04 -22.67 -5.30
CA ILE A 162 -4.32 -22.24 -3.92
C ILE A 162 -3.03 -22.21 -3.10
N ALA A 163 -2.15 -23.21 -3.30
CA ALA A 163 -0.86 -23.28 -2.62
C ALA A 163 0.06 -22.06 -2.88
N LYS A 164 -0.08 -21.39 -4.04
CA LYS A 164 0.68 -20.18 -4.41
C LYS A 164 0.16 -18.89 -3.77
N LYS A 165 -1.03 -18.92 -3.15
CA LYS A 165 -1.65 -17.76 -2.50
C LYS A 165 -1.40 -17.67 -0.99
N TYR A 166 -0.64 -18.60 -0.43
CA TYR A 166 -0.22 -18.52 0.97
C TYR A 166 1.23 -18.04 1.09
N PRO A 167 1.53 -17.07 1.97
CA PRO A 167 2.88 -16.50 2.11
C PRO A 167 3.98 -17.53 2.45
N LEU A 168 3.65 -18.61 3.18
CA LEU A 168 4.65 -19.59 3.64
C LEU A 168 4.53 -20.90 2.83
N PRO A 169 5.30 -21.09 1.75
CA PRO A 169 5.23 -22.28 0.92
C PRO A 169 5.47 -23.56 1.72
N GLY A 170 4.64 -24.59 1.50
CA GLY A 170 4.76 -25.91 2.14
C GLY A 170 4.23 -25.99 3.57
N LYS A 171 3.74 -24.89 4.17
CA LYS A 171 3.05 -24.93 5.46
C LYS A 171 1.54 -25.09 5.28
N LYS A 172 0.92 -25.92 6.15
CA LYS A 172 -0.53 -26.13 6.20
C LYS A 172 -1.25 -24.83 6.55
N HIS A 173 -2.29 -24.49 5.80
CA HIS A 173 -3.09 -23.29 6.01
C HIS A 173 -4.55 -23.53 5.62
N THR A 174 -5.45 -22.76 6.20
CA THR A 174 -6.88 -22.74 5.83
C THR A 174 -7.15 -21.49 5.01
N SER A 175 -7.93 -21.59 3.94
CA SER A 175 -8.36 -20.43 3.15
C SER A 175 -9.86 -20.43 2.93
N ALA A 176 -10.44 -19.23 2.79
CA ALA A 176 -11.85 -19.04 2.47
C ALA A 176 -12.07 -17.74 1.70
N ILE A 177 -13.09 -17.73 0.86
CA ILE A 177 -13.60 -16.49 0.27
C ILE A 177 -14.66 -15.93 1.20
N VAL A 178 -14.42 -14.72 1.69
CA VAL A 178 -15.33 -14.02 2.60
C VAL A 178 -16.09 -12.95 1.82
N LYS A 179 -17.42 -13.05 1.87
CA LYS A 179 -18.36 -12.09 1.29
C LYS A 179 -18.74 -11.05 2.34
N PHE A 180 -18.34 -9.80 2.14
CA PHE A 180 -18.65 -8.65 3.00
C PHE A 180 -19.83 -7.84 2.45
N TYR A 181 -20.63 -7.26 3.35
CA TYR A 181 -21.89 -6.57 3.05
C TYR A 181 -21.88 -5.12 3.57
N ASN A 182 -22.76 -4.26 3.03
CA ASN A 182 -23.10 -2.95 3.61
C ASN A 182 -21.91 -2.01 3.93
N GLY A 183 -20.89 -1.91 3.04
CA GLY A 183 -19.77 -0.99 3.25
C GLY A 183 -18.77 -1.41 4.34
N MET A 184 -18.86 -2.66 4.84
CA MET A 184 -17.89 -3.24 5.77
C MET A 184 -16.44 -3.26 5.21
N ASP A 185 -16.29 -3.12 3.89
CA ASP A 185 -15.03 -3.13 3.16
C ASP A 185 -14.20 -1.84 3.26
N GLU A 186 -14.80 -0.70 3.63
CA GLU A 186 -14.07 0.59 3.69
C GLU A 186 -12.90 0.61 4.68
N SER A 187 -12.90 -0.31 5.66
CA SER A 187 -11.84 -0.42 6.68
C SER A 187 -10.86 -1.58 6.47
N ILE A 188 -11.08 -2.41 5.45
CA ILE A 188 -10.32 -3.64 5.19
C ILE A 188 -9.02 -3.29 4.45
N ARG A 189 -7.88 -3.70 5.01
CA ARG A 189 -6.56 -3.56 4.39
C ARG A 189 -5.90 -4.92 4.21
N VAL A 190 -5.09 -5.05 3.17
CA VAL A 190 -4.27 -6.24 2.95
C VAL A 190 -3.26 -6.38 4.09
N GLY A 191 -3.04 -7.60 4.59
CA GLY A 191 -2.14 -7.89 5.72
C GLY A 191 -2.75 -7.68 7.11
N GLN A 192 -3.98 -7.17 7.19
CA GLN A 192 -4.69 -6.95 8.44
C GLN A 192 -5.26 -8.26 9.01
N LEU A 193 -5.20 -8.42 10.33
CA LEU A 193 -5.77 -9.55 11.05
C LEU A 193 -7.20 -9.25 11.50
N VAL A 194 -8.15 -10.09 11.08
CA VAL A 194 -9.57 -9.96 11.41
C VAL A 194 -10.13 -11.27 11.95
N GLU A 195 -11.09 -11.16 12.87
CA GLU A 195 -11.96 -12.26 13.25
C GLU A 195 -13.33 -12.01 12.63
N VAL A 196 -13.73 -12.89 11.71
CA VAL A 196 -15.00 -12.82 10.99
C VAL A 196 -15.98 -13.80 11.62
N ILE A 197 -17.20 -13.34 11.89
CA ILE A 197 -18.35 -14.18 12.17
C ILE A 197 -19.15 -14.29 10.89
N GLY A 198 -19.36 -15.51 10.42
CA GLY A 198 -20.09 -15.71 9.19
C GLY A 198 -20.89 -17.00 9.14
N ILE A 199 -21.78 -17.08 8.16
CA ILE A 199 -22.52 -18.28 7.84
C ILE A 199 -21.78 -18.98 6.70
N ARG A 200 -21.56 -20.30 6.86
CA ARG A 200 -20.99 -21.12 5.79
C ARG A 200 -21.96 -21.22 4.60
N GLY A 201 -21.53 -20.71 3.44
CA GLY A 201 -22.26 -20.74 2.17
C GLY A 201 -22.02 -22.02 1.36
N GLN A 202 -22.34 -21.97 0.06
CA GLN A 202 -22.06 -23.08 -0.87
C GLN A 202 -20.60 -22.98 -1.37
N ASP A 203 -19.92 -24.13 -1.47
CA ASP A 203 -18.58 -24.17 -2.06
C ASP A 203 -18.68 -23.87 -3.57
N LEU A 204 -17.69 -23.17 -4.14
CA LEU A 204 -17.65 -22.86 -5.57
C LEU A 204 -17.51 -24.17 -6.38
N GLN A 205 -18.57 -24.56 -7.09
CA GLN A 205 -18.57 -25.71 -8.00
C GLN A 205 -17.85 -25.36 -9.31
N GLN A 206 -17.21 -26.36 -9.93
CA GLN A 206 -16.89 -26.27 -11.36
C GLN A 206 -18.23 -26.26 -12.10
N GLU A 207 -18.60 -25.15 -12.73
CA GLU A 207 -19.67 -25.19 -13.72
C GLU A 207 -19.20 -26.16 -14.83
N GLU A 208 -19.92 -27.28 -15.01
CA GLU A 208 -19.71 -28.16 -16.16
C GLU A 208 -19.84 -27.31 -17.43
N GLU A 209 -18.90 -27.49 -18.36
CA GLU A 209 -18.81 -26.88 -19.69
C GLU A 209 -20.19 -26.73 -20.37
N ALA A 210 -20.90 -25.64 -20.07
CA ALA A 210 -22.05 -25.23 -20.84
C ALA A 210 -21.47 -24.49 -22.04
N ASN A 211 -21.32 -25.21 -23.16
CA ASN A 211 -20.99 -24.74 -24.52
C ASN A 211 -21.41 -23.28 -24.81
N ASN A 212 -20.63 -22.32 -24.35
CA ASN A 212 -20.74 -20.91 -24.68
C ASN A 212 -19.42 -20.57 -25.36
N GLU A 213 -19.44 -20.33 -26.67
CA GLU A 213 -18.30 -19.97 -27.53
C GLU A 213 -17.65 -18.61 -27.19
N TYR A 214 -17.82 -18.12 -25.96
CA TYR A 214 -17.25 -16.87 -25.46
C TYR A 214 -16.63 -17.13 -24.09
N GLU A 215 -15.40 -17.63 -24.08
CA GLU A 215 -14.59 -17.77 -22.86
C GLU A 215 -14.21 -16.37 -22.34
N LEU A 216 -15.00 -15.86 -21.38
CA LEU A 216 -14.52 -14.94 -20.35
C LEU A 216 -14.40 -15.78 -19.08
N GLU A 217 -13.18 -16.26 -18.77
CA GLU A 217 -12.90 -16.96 -17.52
C GLU A 217 -13.31 -16.06 -16.34
N SER A 218 -14.29 -16.48 -15.55
CA SER A 218 -14.61 -15.82 -14.28
C SER A 218 -13.37 -15.90 -13.37
N PRO A 219 -12.96 -14.82 -12.67
CA PRO A 219 -11.85 -14.86 -11.71
C PRO A 219 -12.01 -15.98 -10.66
N LEU A 220 -13.26 -16.35 -10.38
CA LEU A 220 -13.65 -17.39 -9.45
C LEU A 220 -13.31 -18.82 -9.93
N HIS A 221 -13.06 -19.03 -11.22
CA HIS A 221 -12.74 -20.34 -11.80
C HIS A 221 -11.41 -20.90 -11.26
N SER A 222 -10.47 -20.00 -10.90
CA SER A 222 -9.20 -20.34 -10.24
C SER A 222 -9.36 -20.81 -8.78
N PHE A 223 -10.55 -20.68 -8.19
CA PHE A 223 -10.85 -20.96 -6.79
C PHE A 223 -11.82 -22.13 -6.59
N SER A 224 -11.91 -23.03 -7.57
CA SER A 224 -12.71 -24.25 -7.48
C SER A 224 -12.42 -25.01 -6.17
N ASN A 225 -13.48 -25.45 -5.48
CA ASN A 225 -13.46 -26.08 -4.15
C ASN A 225 -13.02 -25.19 -2.97
N THR A 226 -12.88 -23.87 -3.14
CA THR A 226 -12.63 -22.96 -2.01
C THR A 226 -13.93 -22.70 -1.24
N PRO A 227 -13.94 -22.84 0.10
CA PRO A 227 -15.13 -22.60 0.90
C PRO A 227 -15.50 -21.12 0.96
N VAL A 228 -16.81 -20.84 0.98
CA VAL A 228 -17.36 -19.48 0.99
C VAL A 228 -18.00 -19.18 2.33
N LEU A 229 -17.69 -18.01 2.89
CA LEU A 229 -18.24 -17.51 4.14
C LEU A 229 -18.96 -16.18 3.93
N HIS A 230 -20.21 -16.09 4.38
CA HIS A 230 -20.97 -14.85 4.40
C HIS A 230 -20.71 -14.11 5.71
N ALA A 231 -19.91 -13.03 5.67
CA ALA A 231 -19.60 -12.25 6.86
C ALA A 231 -20.84 -11.49 7.36
N ILE A 232 -21.25 -11.78 8.59
CA ILE A 232 -22.29 -11.03 9.30
C ILE A 232 -21.66 -9.88 10.07
N ALA A 233 -20.53 -10.13 10.73
CA ALA A 233 -19.78 -9.16 11.49
C ALA A 233 -18.29 -9.51 11.46
N PHE A 234 -17.42 -8.52 11.66
CA PHE A 234 -15.99 -8.75 11.83
C PHE A 234 -15.40 -7.83 12.89
N LYS A 235 -14.33 -8.29 13.55
CA LYS A 235 -13.58 -7.55 14.57
C LYS A 235 -12.11 -7.46 14.16
N ASN A 236 -11.54 -6.26 14.22
CA ASN A 236 -10.12 -6.06 13.98
C ASN A 236 -9.30 -6.53 15.21
N LEU A 237 -8.32 -7.41 15.00
CA LEU A 237 -7.50 -8.00 16.06
C LEU A 237 -6.12 -7.35 16.23
N ASN A 238 -5.81 -6.24 15.54
CA ASN A 238 -4.50 -5.56 15.55
C ASN A 238 -3.89 -5.24 16.94
N HIS A 239 -4.67 -5.37 18.03
CA HIS A 239 -4.26 -5.10 19.41
C HIS A 239 -4.73 -6.15 20.43
N SER A 240 -5.42 -7.21 20.02
CA SER A 240 -5.94 -8.21 20.98
C SER A 240 -4.89 -9.29 21.20
N THR A 241 -4.44 -9.49 22.43
CA THR A 241 -3.92 -10.80 22.83
C THR A 241 -5.09 -11.74 23.13
N PRO A 242 -4.93 -13.06 22.97
CA PRO A 242 -5.94 -14.04 23.37
C PRO A 242 -6.09 -14.17 24.89
N LEU A 243 -5.22 -13.51 25.65
CA LEU A 243 -5.17 -13.64 27.10
C LEU A 243 -6.36 -12.88 27.71
N LYS A 244 -7.29 -13.61 28.33
CA LYS A 244 -8.42 -13.02 29.08
C LYS A 244 -7.90 -11.98 30.07
N ALA A 245 -8.61 -10.85 30.21
CA ALA A 245 -8.36 -9.85 31.25
C ALA A 245 -8.53 -10.51 32.62
N TYR A 246 -7.44 -11.02 33.19
CA TYR A 246 -7.47 -11.68 34.48
C TYR A 246 -7.36 -10.59 35.54
N GLU A 247 -8.48 -10.27 36.17
CA GLU A 247 -8.54 -9.52 37.42
C GLU A 247 -8.00 -10.40 38.56
N ALA A 248 -6.70 -10.66 38.59
CA ALA A 248 -6.06 -11.13 39.81
C ALA A 248 -4.72 -10.43 39.97
N ALA A 249 -4.59 -9.76 41.12
CA ALA A 249 -3.40 -9.09 41.57
C ALA A 249 -2.15 -9.97 41.39
N SER A 250 -1.32 -9.64 40.40
CA SER A 250 0.04 -10.17 40.33
C SER A 250 0.85 -9.53 41.46
N ASN A 251 1.21 -10.30 42.48
CA ASN A 251 2.11 -9.90 43.57
C ASN A 251 3.56 -9.60 43.12
N TYR A 252 3.83 -9.54 41.80
CA TYR A 252 5.16 -9.30 41.24
C TYR A 252 5.30 -7.86 40.77
N SER A 253 6.41 -7.22 41.13
CA SER A 253 6.78 -5.92 40.55
C SER A 253 7.20 -6.11 39.09
N VAL A 254 6.92 -5.11 38.24
CA VAL A 254 7.27 -5.11 36.82
C VAL A 254 8.78 -5.33 36.61
N GLU A 255 9.60 -4.81 37.53
CA GLU A 255 11.06 -4.95 37.50
C GLU A 255 11.52 -6.40 37.72
N GLN A 256 10.87 -7.15 38.62
CA GLN A 256 11.18 -8.56 38.87
C GLN A 256 10.85 -9.40 37.63
N LEU A 257 9.69 -9.16 37.00
CA LEU A 257 9.28 -9.86 35.78
C LEU A 257 10.22 -9.59 34.60
N ARG A 258 10.66 -8.35 34.43
CA ARG A 258 11.68 -7.99 33.43
C ARG A 258 12.98 -8.74 33.68
N TYR A 259 13.45 -8.78 34.93
CA TYR A 259 14.69 -9.48 35.29
C TYR A 259 14.61 -10.98 34.95
N ASP A 260 13.53 -11.64 35.36
CA ASP A 260 13.31 -13.07 35.10
C ASP A 260 13.22 -13.36 33.59
N LEU A 261 12.61 -12.46 32.81
CA LEU A 261 12.53 -12.58 31.35
C LEU A 261 13.90 -12.44 30.67
N VAL A 262 14.72 -11.47 31.11
CA VAL A 262 16.09 -11.31 30.61
C VAL A 262 16.94 -12.53 30.97
N GLU A 263 16.79 -13.08 32.18
CA GLU A 263 17.49 -14.29 32.60
C GLU A 263 17.08 -15.51 31.77
N TYR A 264 15.80 -15.64 31.44
CA TYR A 264 15.31 -16.69 30.54
C TYR A 264 15.91 -16.59 29.14
N ILE A 265 15.91 -15.40 28.52
CA ILE A 265 16.52 -15.20 27.18
C ILE A 265 18.04 -15.40 27.25
N ALA A 266 18.69 -14.93 28.33
CA ALA A 266 20.13 -15.10 28.53
C ALA A 266 20.53 -16.57 28.66
N SER A 267 19.69 -17.41 29.29
CA SER A 267 19.96 -18.85 29.40
C SER A 267 20.15 -19.52 28.04
N VAL A 268 19.34 -19.10 27.05
CA VAL A 268 19.40 -19.59 25.67
C VAL A 268 20.60 -19.04 24.90
N LEU A 269 20.96 -17.79 25.16
CA LEU A 269 22.12 -17.13 24.56
C LEU A 269 23.46 -17.46 25.26
N GLY A 270 23.54 -18.61 25.95
CA GLY A 270 24.76 -19.07 26.61
C GLY A 270 25.18 -18.23 27.81
N GLY A 271 24.24 -17.50 28.44
CA GLY A 271 24.42 -16.65 29.62
C GLY A 271 24.73 -15.17 29.34
N ASP A 272 24.74 -14.72 28.08
CA ASP A 272 25.04 -13.32 27.74
C ASP A 272 23.84 -12.39 28.02
N LYS A 273 23.83 -11.79 29.22
CA LYS A 273 22.79 -10.86 29.68
C LYS A 273 22.65 -9.63 28.78
N LEU A 274 23.74 -9.13 28.19
CA LEU A 274 23.68 -7.94 27.34
C LEU A 274 22.90 -8.25 26.05
N ALA A 275 23.20 -9.38 25.41
CA ALA A 275 22.49 -9.80 24.19
C ALA A 275 20.99 -10.04 24.48
N ALA A 276 20.69 -10.64 25.63
CA ALA A 276 19.31 -10.85 26.07
C ALA A 276 18.52 -9.55 26.28
N GLU A 277 19.15 -8.50 26.82
CA GLU A 277 18.49 -7.20 26.96
C GLU A 277 18.14 -6.57 25.61
N PHE A 278 19.05 -6.61 24.63
CA PHE A 278 18.76 -6.12 23.29
C PHE A 278 17.65 -6.93 22.59
N VAL A 279 17.63 -8.26 22.75
CA VAL A 279 16.54 -9.10 22.24
C VAL A 279 15.21 -8.71 22.89
N LEU A 280 15.18 -8.46 24.20
CA LEU A 280 13.97 -7.97 24.87
C LEU A 280 13.49 -6.63 24.29
N LEU A 281 14.39 -5.66 24.07
CA LEU A 281 14.04 -4.38 23.44
C LEU A 281 13.51 -4.59 22.01
N GLN A 282 14.05 -5.57 21.28
CA GLN A 282 13.54 -5.97 19.96
C GLN A 282 12.13 -6.59 20.02
N LEU A 283 11.80 -7.37 21.06
CA LEU A 283 10.44 -7.89 21.26
C LEU A 283 9.41 -6.77 21.46
N LEU A 284 9.83 -5.66 22.07
CA LEU A 284 8.99 -4.48 22.35
C LEU A 284 8.93 -3.49 21.18
N SER A 285 9.81 -3.64 20.18
CA SER A 285 9.91 -2.80 19.00
C SER A 285 8.63 -2.84 18.16
N ARG A 286 8.12 -1.66 17.80
CA ARG A 286 6.92 -1.48 16.96
C ARG A 286 6.93 -0.13 16.26
N VAL A 287 6.35 -0.06 15.06
CA VAL A 287 6.02 1.23 14.42
C VAL A 287 4.92 1.93 15.23
N THR A 288 5.25 3.04 15.91
CA THR A 288 4.31 3.77 16.78
C THR A 288 3.69 4.98 16.09
N THR A 289 4.42 5.62 15.18
CA THR A 289 3.99 6.88 14.57
C THR A 289 4.40 6.92 13.11
N LYS A 290 3.46 7.32 12.25
CA LYS A 290 3.66 7.49 10.81
C LYS A 290 3.51 8.97 10.49
N ILE A 291 4.60 9.65 10.14
CA ILE A 291 4.56 11.07 9.75
C ILE A 291 5.28 11.22 8.42
N ASN A 292 4.57 11.66 7.38
CA ASN A 292 5.13 12.01 6.06
C ASN A 292 6.04 10.93 5.42
N GLY A 293 5.67 9.65 5.56
CA GLY A 293 6.46 8.51 5.03
C GLY A 293 7.59 8.03 5.94
N LEU A 294 7.93 8.76 7.01
CA LEU A 294 8.88 8.31 8.02
C LEU A 294 8.14 7.49 9.09
N LYS A 295 8.54 6.23 9.26
CA LYS A 295 7.97 5.32 10.26
C LYS A 295 8.87 5.25 11.47
N ILE A 296 8.44 5.89 12.55
CA ILE A 296 9.23 6.04 13.75
C ILE A 296 8.87 4.93 14.73
N GLY A 297 9.90 4.33 15.33
CA GLY A 297 9.77 3.45 16.48
C GLY A 297 10.13 1.98 16.25
N HIS A 298 10.33 1.57 15.00
CA HIS A 298 10.89 0.26 14.72
C HIS A 298 12.40 0.26 15.02
N LEU A 299 12.87 -0.88 15.51
CA LEU A 299 14.25 -1.21 15.80
C LEU A 299 14.54 -2.55 15.10
N THR A 300 15.73 -2.67 14.52
CA THR A 300 16.22 -3.91 13.89
C THR A 300 17.61 -4.19 14.44
N ILE A 301 17.77 -5.36 15.04
CA ILE A 301 19.01 -5.77 15.68
C ILE A 301 19.58 -6.98 14.95
N ASN A 302 20.89 -7.03 14.86
CA ASN A 302 21.64 -8.17 14.39
C ASN A 302 22.48 -8.78 15.51
N LEU A 303 22.32 -10.08 15.78
CA LEU A 303 23.16 -10.82 16.72
C LEU A 303 24.30 -11.51 15.97
N ASN A 304 25.53 -11.08 16.26
CA ASN A 304 26.75 -11.61 15.67
C ASN A 304 27.37 -12.71 16.54
N GLY A 305 27.95 -13.73 15.93
CA GLY A 305 28.76 -14.73 16.64
C GLY A 305 28.14 -16.12 16.72
N PHE A 306 27.09 -16.39 15.94
CA PHE A 306 26.57 -17.74 15.76
C PHE A 306 27.49 -18.55 14.83
N PRO A 307 27.68 -19.86 15.07
CA PRO A 307 28.49 -20.70 14.18
C PRO A 307 27.82 -20.83 12.81
N PHE A 308 28.63 -20.76 11.74
CA PHE A 308 28.17 -20.99 10.38
C PHE A 308 27.72 -22.45 10.20
N TYR A 309 26.55 -22.66 9.58
CA TYR A 309 25.99 -23.97 9.37
C TYR A 309 25.78 -24.26 7.89
N LYS A 310 26.56 -25.20 7.34
CA LYS A 310 26.41 -25.66 5.96
C LYS A 310 25.47 -26.86 5.92
N SER A 311 24.28 -26.68 5.33
CA SER A 311 23.36 -27.80 5.09
C SER A 311 23.99 -28.79 4.11
N THR A 312 24.22 -30.03 4.53
CA THR A 312 24.80 -31.10 3.69
C THR A 312 23.78 -31.83 2.81
N LYS A 313 22.51 -31.41 2.84
CA LYS A 313 21.44 -32.02 2.04
C LYS A 313 21.21 -31.23 0.75
N GLU A 314 21.87 -31.65 -0.33
CA GLU A 314 21.77 -31.05 -1.67
C GLU A 314 20.37 -31.18 -2.35
N ASN A 315 19.36 -31.75 -1.67
CA ASN A 315 18.07 -32.12 -2.29
C ASN A 315 16.80 -31.60 -1.58
N GLU A 316 16.90 -30.72 -0.58
CA GLU A 316 15.68 -30.10 -0.02
C GLU A 316 15.42 -28.76 -0.71
N SER A 317 14.52 -28.79 -1.68
CA SER A 317 14.20 -27.70 -2.62
C SER A 317 13.24 -26.63 -2.09
N VAL A 318 13.02 -26.55 -0.77
CA VAL A 318 11.94 -25.73 -0.20
C VAL A 318 12.51 -24.76 0.85
N LEU A 319 12.21 -23.47 0.73
CA LEU A 319 12.39 -22.50 1.82
C LEU A 319 11.85 -23.08 3.14
N PHE A 320 12.49 -22.77 4.27
CA PHE A 320 12.14 -23.27 5.61
C PHE A 320 12.55 -24.71 5.96
N SER A 321 13.19 -25.47 5.07
CA SER A 321 13.66 -26.85 5.39
C SER A 321 15.01 -26.90 6.13
N SER A 322 15.82 -25.84 5.98
CA SER A 322 17.16 -25.74 6.57
C SER A 322 17.15 -24.78 7.75
N THR A 323 17.49 -25.28 8.93
CA THR A 323 17.63 -24.47 10.15
C THR A 323 18.88 -24.86 10.89
N ASN A 324 19.64 -23.88 11.37
CA ASN A 324 20.81 -24.15 12.19
C ASN A 324 20.38 -24.71 13.57
N PRO A 325 20.83 -25.92 13.98
CA PRO A 325 20.46 -26.49 15.28
C PRO A 325 20.89 -25.62 16.47
N VAL A 326 21.87 -24.72 16.28
CA VAL A 326 22.33 -23.79 17.31
C VAL A 326 21.40 -22.58 17.47
N SER A 327 20.64 -22.21 16.42
CA SER A 327 19.65 -21.12 16.50
C SER A 327 18.26 -21.60 16.93
N GLN A 328 18.00 -22.92 16.91
CA GLN A 328 16.71 -23.52 17.30
C GLN A 328 16.20 -23.11 18.70
N PRO A 329 17.04 -23.15 19.76
CA PRO A 329 16.58 -22.71 21.08
C PRO A 329 16.09 -21.25 21.12
N LEU A 330 16.67 -20.37 20.31
CA LEU A 330 16.23 -18.98 20.19
C LEU A 330 14.88 -18.91 19.47
N ILE A 331 14.70 -19.68 18.39
CA ILE A 331 13.42 -19.80 17.67
C ILE A 331 12.32 -20.25 18.64
N ASP A 332 12.57 -21.29 19.43
CA ASP A 332 11.63 -21.80 20.42
C ASP A 332 11.20 -20.73 21.45
N VAL A 333 12.14 -19.89 21.91
CA VAL A 333 11.82 -18.78 22.83
C VAL A 333 10.94 -17.74 22.14
N LEU A 334 11.24 -17.35 20.90
CA LEU A 334 10.46 -16.37 20.17
C LEU A 334 9.04 -16.90 19.89
N GLU A 335 8.90 -18.17 19.50
CA GLU A 335 7.61 -18.83 19.29
C GLU A 335 6.78 -18.90 20.58
N ASN A 336 7.44 -19.12 21.72
CA ASN A 336 6.77 -19.16 23.02
C ASN A 336 6.37 -17.79 23.56
N LEU A 337 7.04 -16.70 23.18
CA LEU A 337 6.78 -15.36 23.73
C LEU A 337 5.90 -14.49 22.83
N THR A 338 5.95 -14.69 21.52
CA THR A 338 5.24 -13.85 20.54
C THR A 338 3.97 -14.51 20.03
N VAL A 339 3.06 -13.71 19.48
CA VAL A 339 1.78 -14.19 18.89
C VAL A 339 2.02 -14.80 17.51
N HIS A 340 2.82 -14.10 16.69
CA HIS A 340 3.21 -14.53 15.35
C HIS A 340 4.74 -14.45 15.22
N SER A 341 5.38 -15.54 14.79
CA SER A 341 6.80 -15.57 14.46
C SER A 341 7.08 -16.41 13.21
N VAL A 342 8.04 -15.93 12.41
CA VAL A 342 8.50 -16.60 11.20
C VAL A 342 10.02 -16.61 11.20
N ASN A 343 10.61 -17.80 11.08
CA ASN A 343 12.04 -17.98 10.86
C ASN A 343 12.33 -18.08 9.35
N LEU A 344 13.13 -17.17 8.80
CA LEU A 344 13.49 -17.10 7.39
C LEU A 344 14.99 -17.44 7.21
N PRO A 345 15.34 -18.66 6.78
CA PRO A 345 16.72 -19.01 6.46
C PRO A 345 17.16 -18.37 5.13
N LEU A 346 18.20 -17.54 5.15
CA LEU A 346 18.75 -16.93 3.94
C LEU A 346 19.68 -17.89 3.21
N THR A 347 19.10 -18.81 2.45
CA THR A 347 19.86 -19.63 1.49
C THR A 347 19.83 -18.99 0.11
N ILE A 348 20.91 -19.12 -0.67
CA ILE A 348 20.96 -18.61 -2.05
C ILE A 348 19.87 -19.26 -2.92
N GLN A 349 19.67 -20.58 -2.75
CA GLN A 349 18.63 -21.29 -3.47
C GLN A 349 17.23 -20.77 -3.09
N GLY A 350 16.96 -20.55 -1.80
CA GLY A 350 15.71 -19.97 -1.33
C GLY A 350 15.47 -18.56 -1.87
N LEU A 351 16.50 -17.72 -1.89
CA LEU A 351 16.42 -16.37 -2.46
C LEU A 351 16.15 -16.39 -3.97
N ASN A 352 16.73 -17.32 -4.72
CA ASN A 352 16.55 -17.39 -6.17
C ASN A 352 15.23 -18.05 -6.61
N GLN A 353 14.72 -19.04 -5.85
CA GLN A 353 13.54 -19.84 -6.25
C GLN A 353 12.21 -19.26 -5.76
N SER A 354 12.25 -18.38 -4.76
CA SER A 354 11.04 -17.96 -4.04
C SER A 354 10.62 -16.54 -4.41
N LYS A 355 9.43 -16.13 -3.98
CA LYS A 355 8.91 -14.77 -4.21
C LYS A 355 8.72 -14.07 -2.88
N PHE A 356 9.45 -12.99 -2.63
CA PHE A 356 9.33 -12.26 -1.36
C PHE A 356 8.26 -11.18 -1.44
N THR A 357 8.09 -10.57 -2.62
CA THR A 357 7.05 -9.58 -2.92
C THR A 357 5.83 -10.25 -3.56
N PRO A 358 4.60 -9.81 -3.23
CA PRO A 358 3.40 -10.23 -3.92
C PRO A 358 3.41 -9.77 -5.38
N LYS A 359 2.94 -10.63 -6.28
CA LYS A 359 2.87 -10.33 -7.71
C LYS A 359 1.52 -10.75 -8.28
N CYS A 360 0.85 -9.82 -8.95
CA CYS A 360 -0.37 -10.12 -9.68
C CYS A 360 -0.01 -10.71 -11.06
N VAL A 361 -0.46 -11.95 -11.30
CA VAL A 361 -0.30 -12.68 -12.57
C VAL A 361 -1.69 -13.07 -13.05
N SER A 362 -2.06 -12.68 -14.26
CA SER A 362 -3.36 -13.01 -14.86
C SER A 362 -4.56 -12.67 -13.95
N GLU A 363 -4.60 -11.45 -13.43
CA GLU A 363 -5.65 -10.93 -12.53
C GLU A 363 -5.76 -11.64 -11.16
N SER A 364 -4.80 -12.49 -10.81
CA SER A 364 -4.72 -13.17 -9.51
C SER A 364 -3.45 -12.78 -8.76
N LEU A 365 -3.60 -12.29 -7.52
CA LEU A 365 -2.46 -11.97 -6.67
C LEU A 365 -1.82 -13.27 -6.12
N GLU A 366 -0.56 -13.53 -6.51
CA GLU A 366 0.28 -14.54 -5.87
C GLU A 366 0.94 -13.95 -4.62
N ALA A 367 1.01 -14.75 -3.55
CA ALA A 367 1.52 -14.30 -2.26
C ALA A 367 3.05 -14.19 -2.25
N GLY A 368 3.55 -13.14 -1.60
CA GLY A 368 4.96 -13.02 -1.26
C GLY A 368 5.25 -13.53 0.14
N VAL A 369 6.44 -14.07 0.39
CA VAL A 369 6.89 -14.55 1.72
C VAL A 369 6.86 -13.44 2.79
N LEU A 370 7.05 -12.19 2.39
CA LEU A 370 7.02 -11.03 3.29
C LEU A 370 5.61 -10.47 3.54
N GLN A 371 4.58 -11.02 2.89
CA GLN A 371 3.19 -10.65 3.14
C GLN A 371 2.69 -11.30 4.45
N LEU A 372 3.16 -10.76 5.57
CA LEU A 372 2.89 -11.25 6.91
C LEU A 372 1.92 -10.33 7.67
N VAL A 373 1.37 -10.83 8.77
CA VAL A 373 0.47 -10.05 9.65
C VAL A 373 1.24 -8.93 10.33
N ASP A 374 0.62 -7.77 10.48
CA ASP A 374 1.16 -6.68 11.31
C ASP A 374 1.46 -7.15 12.75
N GLY A 375 2.66 -6.84 13.21
CA GLY A 375 3.20 -7.25 14.51
C GLY A 375 3.94 -8.58 14.51
N THR A 376 4.10 -9.24 13.35
CA THR A 376 4.87 -10.50 13.22
C THR A 376 6.35 -10.28 13.51
N MET A 377 6.95 -11.23 14.22
CA MET A 377 8.39 -11.30 14.43
C MET A 377 9.08 -12.12 13.34
N LEU A 378 9.91 -11.47 12.54
CA LEU A 378 10.69 -12.11 11.50
C LEU A 378 12.13 -12.32 11.98
N LEU A 379 12.53 -13.58 12.19
CA LEU A 379 13.91 -13.97 12.45
C LEU A 379 14.59 -14.28 11.12
N VAL A 380 15.65 -13.55 10.77
CA VAL A 380 16.41 -13.75 9.53
C VAL A 380 17.72 -14.47 9.85
N ASP A 381 17.85 -15.71 9.39
CA ASP A 381 19.04 -16.53 9.65
C ASP A 381 20.06 -16.42 8.52
N GLU A 382 21.08 -15.56 8.72
CA GLU A 382 22.21 -15.39 7.80
C GLU A 382 23.30 -16.46 8.02
N THR A 383 23.20 -17.30 9.06
CA THR A 383 24.24 -18.30 9.37
C THR A 383 24.28 -19.48 8.40
N VAL A 384 23.22 -19.61 7.59
CA VAL A 384 23.05 -20.65 6.56
C VAL A 384 23.41 -20.12 5.15
N LEU A 385 23.81 -18.84 5.03
CA LEU A 385 24.14 -18.22 3.76
C LEU A 385 25.51 -18.66 3.25
N ASP A 386 25.55 -19.58 2.28
CA ASP A 386 26.78 -20.08 1.64
C ASP A 386 27.28 -19.16 0.52
N GLU A 387 28.50 -19.38 0.03
CA GLU A 387 29.04 -18.65 -1.13
C GLU A 387 28.36 -19.08 -2.45
N GLY A 388 27.96 -18.12 -3.28
CA GLY A 388 27.34 -18.40 -4.58
C GLY A 388 26.84 -17.14 -5.30
N GLN A 389 26.14 -17.33 -6.43
CA GLN A 389 25.63 -16.23 -7.25
C GLN A 389 24.11 -16.08 -7.10
N LEU A 390 23.68 -14.85 -6.81
CA LEU A 390 22.27 -14.45 -6.87
C LEU A 390 21.87 -14.18 -8.32
N GLN A 391 20.70 -14.70 -8.70
CA GLN A 391 20.05 -14.36 -9.96
C GLN A 391 19.22 -13.07 -9.79
N ASP A 392 18.70 -12.51 -10.87
CA ASP A 392 17.89 -11.28 -10.84
C ASP A 392 16.70 -11.38 -9.86
N ALA A 393 16.07 -12.55 -9.75
CA ALA A 393 15.01 -12.81 -8.77
C ALA A 393 15.53 -12.73 -7.32
N GLY A 394 16.71 -13.31 -7.06
CA GLY A 394 17.37 -13.25 -5.75
C GLY A 394 17.79 -11.84 -5.35
N VAL A 395 18.29 -11.04 -6.30
CA VAL A 395 18.62 -9.62 -6.06
C VAL A 395 17.38 -8.81 -5.69
N ARG A 396 16.26 -8.99 -6.41
CA ARG A 396 14.99 -8.33 -6.09
C ARG A 396 14.44 -8.74 -4.73
N ASN A 397 14.46 -10.03 -4.40
CA ASN A 397 14.03 -10.52 -3.09
C ASN A 397 14.89 -9.96 -1.95
N PHE A 398 16.19 -9.85 -2.17
CA PHE A 398 17.11 -9.25 -1.21
C PHE A 398 16.84 -7.75 -1.03
N GLN A 399 16.64 -7.01 -2.12
CA GLN A 399 16.24 -5.59 -2.07
C GLN A 399 14.92 -5.38 -1.34
N ALA A 400 13.90 -6.22 -1.61
CA ALA A 400 12.62 -6.16 -0.92
C ALA A 400 12.76 -6.34 0.60
N LEU A 401 13.65 -7.23 1.05
CA LEU A 401 13.96 -7.41 2.47
C LEU A 401 14.67 -6.17 3.06
N GLN A 402 15.58 -5.54 2.31
CA GLN A 402 16.23 -4.29 2.73
C GLN A 402 15.23 -3.14 2.87
N THR A 403 14.35 -2.98 1.88
CA THR A 403 13.26 -1.99 1.89
C THR A 403 12.35 -2.23 3.09
N LEU A 404 11.92 -3.48 3.34
CA LEU A 404 11.11 -3.82 4.50
C LEU A 404 11.79 -3.39 5.82
N ILE A 405 13.09 -3.65 5.97
CA ILE A 405 13.83 -3.29 7.18
C ILE A 405 13.93 -1.76 7.36
N GLN A 406 14.16 -1.00 6.29
CA GLN A 406 14.42 0.45 6.35
C GLN A 406 13.15 1.30 6.35
N THR A 407 12.19 0.97 5.48
CA THR A 407 10.99 1.78 5.23
C THR A 407 9.72 1.12 5.76
N GLN A 408 9.79 -0.13 6.21
CA GLN A 408 8.63 -0.92 6.67
C GLN A 408 7.48 -0.90 5.65
N THR A 409 7.82 -0.88 4.36
CA THR A 409 6.88 -0.98 3.22
C THR A 409 7.15 -2.23 2.42
N LEU A 410 6.11 -2.80 1.82
CA LEU A 410 6.18 -3.92 0.91
C LEU A 410 5.57 -3.53 -0.45
N GLY A 411 6.37 -3.65 -1.50
CA GLY A 411 5.93 -3.37 -2.88
C GLY A 411 5.12 -4.53 -3.45
N TYR A 412 3.97 -4.20 -4.05
CA TYR A 412 3.10 -5.11 -4.78
C TYR A 412 3.29 -4.86 -6.27
N GLU A 413 3.71 -5.89 -6.98
CA GLU A 413 3.91 -5.83 -8.44
C GLU A 413 2.60 -6.19 -9.15
N PHE A 414 2.01 -5.24 -9.89
CA PHE A 414 0.92 -5.49 -10.83
C PHE A 414 1.46 -5.42 -12.27
N PRO A 415 0.78 -6.02 -13.27
CA PRO A 415 1.27 -6.09 -14.64
C PRO A 415 1.71 -4.75 -15.25
N TYR A 416 1.11 -3.63 -14.82
CA TYR A 416 1.36 -2.29 -15.36
C TYR A 416 1.68 -1.22 -14.30
N SER A 417 1.80 -1.60 -13.02
CA SER A 417 2.00 -0.63 -11.93
C SER A 417 2.59 -1.30 -10.68
N GLN A 418 3.29 -0.53 -9.85
CA GLN A 418 3.78 -0.98 -8.54
C GLN A 418 3.21 -0.08 -7.44
N TYR A 419 2.71 -0.69 -6.36
CA TYR A 419 2.18 0.03 -5.20
C TYR A 419 2.87 -0.44 -3.93
N ASP A 420 3.32 0.49 -3.10
CA ASP A 420 3.91 0.19 -1.81
C ASP A 420 2.86 0.23 -0.69
N PHE A 421 2.74 -0.88 0.02
CA PHE A 421 1.84 -1.01 1.17
C PHE A 421 2.63 -0.91 2.46
N ASP A 422 2.04 -0.29 3.47
CA ASP A 422 2.63 -0.21 4.81
C ASP A 422 2.54 -1.54 5.55
N THR A 423 3.62 -1.93 6.23
CA THR A 423 3.67 -3.09 7.12
C THR A 423 4.25 -2.71 8.49
N ASP A 424 3.98 -3.50 9.53
CA ASP A 424 4.62 -3.39 10.86
C ASP A 424 5.28 -4.75 11.22
N ILE A 425 6.50 -5.01 10.74
CA ILE A 425 7.19 -6.29 10.94
C ILE A 425 8.46 -6.07 11.76
N SER A 426 8.56 -6.74 12.91
CA SER A 426 9.73 -6.67 13.80
C SER A 426 10.81 -7.65 13.29
N VAL A 427 11.93 -7.14 12.78
CA VAL A 427 13.00 -7.97 12.19
C VAL A 427 14.19 -8.15 13.16
N LEU A 428 14.57 -9.40 13.44
CA LEU A 428 15.79 -9.78 14.16
C LEU A 428 16.67 -10.59 13.22
N SER A 429 17.92 -10.21 13.00
CA SER A 429 18.85 -11.00 12.18
C SER A 429 19.89 -11.71 13.06
N ILE A 430 20.29 -12.91 12.65
CA ILE A 430 21.40 -13.65 13.24
C ILE A 430 22.47 -13.90 12.18
N SER A 431 23.72 -13.62 12.52
CA SER A 431 24.84 -13.78 11.58
C SER A 431 26.09 -14.30 12.27
N SER A 432 26.98 -14.89 11.47
CA SER A 432 28.24 -15.43 11.97
C SER A 432 29.26 -14.34 12.28
N ASN A 433 29.37 -13.36 11.38
CA ASN A 433 30.34 -12.27 11.48
C ASN A 433 29.69 -10.88 11.44
N LYS A 434 29.58 -10.29 10.25
CA LYS A 434 28.93 -9.01 10.01
C LYS A 434 27.74 -9.31 9.12
N SER A 435 26.57 -8.79 9.49
CA SER A 435 25.37 -8.93 8.67
C SER A 435 25.51 -8.16 7.35
N ILE A 436 24.93 -8.74 6.32
CA ILE A 436 24.85 -8.16 4.97
C ILE A 436 23.63 -7.23 4.87
N LEU A 437 22.65 -7.42 5.75
CA LEU A 437 21.44 -6.62 5.80
C LEU A 437 21.65 -5.30 6.57
N PRO A 438 20.93 -4.23 6.21
CA PRO A 438 20.92 -3.02 7.00
C PRO A 438 20.34 -3.33 8.38
N ASN A 439 20.97 -2.82 9.43
CA ASN A 439 20.51 -2.99 10.81
C ASN A 439 20.83 -1.72 11.60
N HIS A 440 19.92 -1.38 12.53
CA HIS A 440 20.10 -0.23 13.42
C HIS A 440 21.20 -0.48 14.45
N CYS A 441 21.39 -1.74 14.82
CA CYS A 441 22.32 -2.15 15.88
C CYS A 441 22.86 -3.56 15.60
N SER A 442 24.15 -3.78 15.84
CA SER A 442 24.73 -5.13 15.90
C SER A 442 25.28 -5.44 17.29
N VAL A 443 24.99 -6.61 17.83
CA VAL A 443 25.41 -7.04 19.17
C VAL A 443 26.23 -8.30 19.04
N LEU A 444 27.46 -8.27 19.56
CA LEU A 444 28.35 -9.43 19.55
C LEU A 444 28.03 -10.36 20.72
N LEU A 445 27.67 -11.59 20.40
CA LEU A 445 27.44 -12.66 21.36
C LEU A 445 28.78 -13.18 21.89
N LYS A 446 28.97 -13.16 23.21
CA LYS A 446 30.07 -13.84 23.89
C LYS A 446 29.46 -14.80 24.91
N PRO A 447 29.11 -16.02 24.48
CA PRO A 447 28.42 -16.94 25.35
C PRO A 447 29.41 -17.40 26.44
N THR A 448 28.99 -17.33 27.70
CA THR A 448 29.78 -17.83 28.84
C THR A 448 29.89 -19.34 28.86
N ASN A 449 28.90 -20.03 28.28
CA ASN A 449 28.89 -21.47 28.03
C ASN A 449 28.90 -21.77 26.52
N PRO A 450 29.58 -22.82 26.02
CA PRO A 450 29.58 -23.16 24.60
C PRO A 450 28.16 -23.39 24.08
N LEU A 451 27.80 -22.75 22.96
CA LEU A 451 26.47 -22.86 22.36
C LEU A 451 26.18 -24.28 21.84
N GLU A 452 27.20 -25.05 21.47
CA GLU A 452 27.10 -26.40 20.87
C GLU A 452 26.79 -27.53 21.88
N ASP A 453 27.21 -27.39 23.15
CA ASP A 453 26.95 -28.38 24.22
C ASP A 453 25.56 -28.22 24.88
N SER A 454 24.76 -27.30 24.33
CA SER A 454 23.42 -26.95 24.80
C SER A 454 22.39 -28.03 24.47
N LYS A 455 22.51 -29.21 25.06
CA LYS A 455 21.33 -29.81 25.69
C LYS A 455 20.97 -28.97 26.91
N GLN A 456 20.75 -27.67 26.70
CA GLN A 456 20.42 -26.74 27.76
C GLN A 456 19.13 -27.27 28.35
N ASP A 457 19.16 -27.62 29.63
CA ASP A 457 17.98 -27.68 30.46
C ASP A 457 17.32 -26.31 30.33
N MET A 458 16.44 -26.15 29.34
CA MET A 458 15.57 -24.99 29.29
C MET A 458 14.96 -24.90 30.68
N LEU A 459 15.04 -23.73 31.31
CA LEU A 459 14.21 -23.44 32.47
C LEU A 459 12.79 -23.81 32.04
N LYS A 460 12.29 -24.97 32.51
CA LYS A 460 10.93 -25.42 32.27
C LYS A 460 10.06 -24.48 33.09
N LEU A 461 9.83 -23.30 32.53
CA LEU A 461 8.93 -22.30 33.07
C LEU A 461 7.54 -22.93 33.14
N SER A 462 6.82 -22.63 34.22
CA SER A 462 5.41 -23.02 34.29
C SER A 462 4.61 -22.29 33.21
N LYS A 463 3.50 -22.88 32.77
CA LYS A 463 2.58 -22.21 31.82
C LYS A 463 2.15 -20.82 32.34
N GLU A 464 1.97 -20.69 33.65
CA GLU A 464 1.63 -19.43 34.32
C GLU A 464 2.72 -18.35 34.17
N GLN A 465 4.01 -18.71 34.30
CA GLN A 465 5.11 -17.77 34.11
C GLN A 465 5.23 -17.29 32.66
N LEU A 466 5.04 -18.19 31.69
CA LEU A 466 5.03 -17.82 30.27
C LEU A 466 3.87 -16.89 29.93
N GLU A 467 2.68 -17.13 30.48
CA GLU A 467 1.53 -16.23 30.34
C GLU A 467 1.81 -14.84 30.93
N GLN A 468 2.49 -14.76 32.07
CA GLN A 468 2.90 -13.48 32.66
C GLN A 468 3.88 -12.73 31.76
N PHE A 469 4.89 -13.41 31.22
CA PHE A 469 5.83 -12.80 30.26
C PHE A 469 5.14 -12.31 29.00
N ARG A 470 4.20 -13.08 28.43
CA ARG A 470 3.41 -12.69 27.25
C ARG A 470 2.56 -11.44 27.53
N ARG A 471 1.91 -11.35 28.70
CA ARG A 471 1.14 -10.16 29.11
C ARG A 471 2.02 -8.94 29.27
N PHE A 472 3.18 -9.11 29.90
CA PHE A 472 4.16 -8.04 30.07
C PHE A 472 4.61 -7.48 28.72
N ILE A 473 5.01 -8.34 27.77
CA ILE A 473 5.43 -7.92 26.42
C ILE A 473 4.28 -7.21 25.69
N HIS A 474 3.06 -7.73 25.75
CA HIS A 474 1.90 -7.11 25.10
C HIS A 474 1.58 -5.73 25.69
N THR A 475 1.54 -5.62 27.02
CA THR A 475 1.24 -4.36 27.72
C THR A 475 2.30 -3.30 27.40
N ALA A 476 3.58 -3.69 27.46
CA ALA A 476 4.70 -2.82 27.13
C ALA A 476 4.65 -2.39 25.64
N LYS A 477 4.40 -3.30 24.70
CA LYS A 477 4.34 -2.98 23.26
C LYS A 477 3.23 -1.98 22.89
N HIS A 478 2.18 -1.85 23.69
CA HIS A 478 1.04 -0.95 23.46
C HIS A 478 0.98 0.25 24.43
N ALA A 479 1.98 0.44 25.28
CA ALA A 479 2.01 1.57 26.22
C ALA A 479 2.19 2.90 25.47
N SER A 480 1.45 3.93 25.89
CA SER A 480 1.65 5.31 25.45
C SER A 480 2.92 5.86 26.09
N TYR A 481 3.77 6.52 25.31
CA TYR A 481 5.05 7.03 25.77
C TYR A 481 5.26 8.48 25.37
N ASP A 482 5.62 9.31 26.34
CA ASP A 482 5.93 10.74 26.17
C ASP A 482 7.33 11.09 26.70
N ILE A 483 8.01 12.05 26.06
CA ILE A 483 9.32 12.54 26.52
C ILE A 483 9.14 13.92 27.16
N PRO A 484 9.37 14.08 28.47
CA PRO A 484 9.31 15.38 29.13
C PRO A 484 10.37 16.36 28.59
N GLU A 485 10.01 17.64 28.48
CA GLU A 485 10.87 18.72 27.97
C GLU A 485 12.21 18.83 28.74
N GLN A 486 12.16 18.68 30.07
CA GLN A 486 13.34 18.70 30.96
C GLN A 486 14.37 17.60 30.66
N VAL A 487 13.92 16.48 30.07
CA VAL A 487 14.80 15.36 29.70
C VAL A 487 15.32 15.55 28.29
N SER A 488 14.54 16.16 27.39
CA SER A 488 14.99 16.56 26.06
C SER A 488 16.20 17.52 26.12
N GLU A 489 16.14 18.54 27.00
CA GLU A 489 17.26 19.46 27.23
C GLU A 489 18.52 18.73 27.73
N TYR A 490 18.37 17.81 28.70
CA TYR A 490 19.47 17.02 29.23
C TYR A 490 20.13 16.13 28.16
N ILE A 491 19.33 15.53 27.27
CA ILE A 491 19.83 14.72 26.15
C ILE A 491 20.66 15.57 25.18
N GLN A 492 20.19 16.78 24.86
CA GLN A 492 20.91 17.73 24.02
C GLN A 492 22.24 18.14 24.65
N GLU A 493 22.24 18.49 25.94
CA GLU A 493 23.47 18.85 26.67
C GLU A 493 24.47 17.69 26.72
N SER A 494 23.99 16.47 27.00
CA SER A 494 24.81 15.26 27.04
C SER A 494 25.47 14.96 25.69
N PHE A 495 24.72 15.04 24.59
CA PHE A 495 25.22 14.82 23.24
C PHE A 495 26.24 15.89 22.81
N VAL A 496 26.00 17.16 23.14
CA VAL A 496 26.96 18.25 22.89
C VAL A 496 28.25 18.04 23.68
N ASN A 497 28.16 17.58 24.93
CA ASN A 497 29.32 17.29 25.77
C ASN A 497 30.11 16.08 25.27
N GLU A 498 29.47 15.03 24.76
CA GLU A 498 30.14 13.90 24.11
C GLU A 498 30.89 14.33 22.84
N ARG A 499 30.28 15.19 22.00
CA ARG A 499 30.96 15.74 20.82
C ARG A 499 32.18 16.60 21.17
N LYS A 500 32.09 17.40 22.23
CA LYS A 500 33.22 18.17 22.75
C LYS A 500 34.34 17.24 23.22
N LYS A 501 34.01 16.23 24.04
CA LYS A 501 34.97 15.22 24.50
C LYS A 501 35.64 14.49 23.33
N ALA A 502 34.88 14.06 22.32
CA ALA A 502 35.43 13.38 21.15
C ALA A 502 36.40 14.26 20.35
N THR A 503 36.10 15.56 20.25
CA THR A 503 36.99 16.56 19.64
C THR A 503 38.28 16.72 20.42
N ASP A 504 38.20 16.72 21.76
CA ASP A 504 39.35 16.83 22.67
C ASP A 504 40.22 15.55 22.68
N THR A 505 39.60 14.37 22.56
CA THR A 505 40.29 13.07 22.56
C THR A 505 40.73 12.57 21.19
N LYS A 506 40.46 13.31 20.10
CA LYS A 506 40.64 12.88 18.70
C LYS A 506 40.02 11.51 18.39
N SER A 507 38.90 11.18 19.05
CA SER A 507 38.12 9.98 18.74
C SER A 507 37.04 10.31 17.72
N GLU A 508 36.45 9.29 17.10
CA GLU A 508 35.33 9.47 16.16
C GLU A 508 34.19 10.27 16.80
N LEU A 509 33.68 11.27 16.05
CA LEU A 509 32.57 12.10 16.46
C LEU A 509 31.28 11.29 16.43
N PRO A 510 30.47 11.32 17.51
CA PRO A 510 29.20 10.59 17.52
C PRO A 510 28.27 11.10 16.41
N THR A 511 27.68 10.15 15.69
CA THR A 511 26.87 10.40 14.49
C THR A 511 25.41 10.69 14.85
N GLN A 512 24.66 11.24 13.89
CA GLN A 512 23.23 11.50 14.07
C GLN A 512 22.43 10.19 14.22
N GLU A 513 22.84 9.13 13.54
CA GLU A 513 22.21 7.80 13.61
C GLU A 513 22.37 7.15 14.99
N GLU A 514 23.51 7.33 15.64
CA GLU A 514 23.75 6.84 17.01
C GLU A 514 22.84 7.53 18.04
N LEU A 515 22.60 8.83 17.88
CA LEU A 515 21.65 9.55 18.74
C LEU A 515 20.22 9.03 18.53
N MET A 516 19.80 8.84 17.28
CA MET A 516 18.48 8.28 16.96
C MET A 516 18.30 6.87 17.54
N LEU A 517 19.33 6.02 17.44
CA LEU A 517 19.33 4.70 18.06
C LEU A 517 19.17 4.79 19.58
N ARG A 518 19.95 5.65 20.25
CA ARG A 518 19.86 5.84 21.70
C ARG A 518 18.49 6.32 22.14
N MET A 519 17.86 7.20 21.38
CA MET A 519 16.48 7.65 21.63
C MET A 519 15.48 6.51 21.50
N SER A 520 15.58 5.70 20.46
CA SER A 520 14.73 4.51 20.29
C SER A 520 14.92 3.50 21.41
N LEU A 521 16.16 3.25 21.83
CA LEU A 521 16.49 2.35 22.94
C LEU A 521 16.00 2.92 24.28
N ALA A 522 16.16 4.22 24.54
CA ALA A 522 15.70 4.89 25.75
C ALA A 522 14.18 4.78 25.93
N ARG A 523 13.43 4.95 24.83
CA ARG A 523 11.99 4.70 24.82
C ARG A 523 11.65 3.26 25.18
N LEU A 524 12.24 2.30 24.47
CA LEU A 524 11.95 0.87 24.68
C LEU A 524 12.35 0.42 26.09
N ALA A 525 13.45 0.95 26.62
CA ALA A 525 13.91 0.69 27.98
C ALA A 525 12.90 1.23 29.00
N ALA A 526 12.49 2.49 28.91
CA ALA A 526 11.50 3.09 29.82
C ALA A 526 10.19 2.29 29.84
N VAL A 527 9.67 1.95 28.66
CA VAL A 527 8.46 1.13 28.50
C VAL A 527 8.62 -0.26 29.11
N SER A 528 9.81 -0.87 29.00
CA SER A 528 10.10 -2.17 29.64
C SER A 528 10.16 -2.12 31.17
N PHE A 529 10.37 -0.95 31.77
CA PHE A 529 10.26 -0.76 33.23
C PHE A 529 8.84 -0.36 33.66
N GLY A 530 7.90 -0.23 32.72
CA GLY A 530 6.53 0.22 32.99
C GLY A 530 6.40 1.74 33.17
N GLU A 531 7.42 2.51 32.75
CA GLU A 531 7.39 3.97 32.79
C GLU A 531 6.77 4.53 31.50
N ASN A 532 5.76 5.39 31.63
CA ASN A 532 5.13 6.07 30.49
C ASN A 532 5.88 7.36 30.07
N THR A 533 6.87 7.78 30.86
CA THR A 533 7.67 8.98 30.63
C THR A 533 9.15 8.68 30.77
N LEU A 534 10.00 9.26 29.92
CA LEU A 534 11.46 9.09 30.05
C LEU A 534 12.00 9.78 31.31
N SER A 535 12.74 9.04 32.13
CA SER A 535 13.52 9.59 33.26
C SER A 535 15.01 9.69 32.91
N LYS A 536 15.74 10.60 33.58
CA LYS A 536 17.18 10.80 33.36
C LYS A 536 17.99 9.52 33.64
N GLU A 537 17.63 8.81 34.70
CA GLU A 537 18.26 7.55 35.10
C GLU A 537 18.14 6.47 34.03
N ARG A 538 17.00 6.38 33.34
CA ARG A 538 16.79 5.40 32.26
C ARG A 538 17.56 5.76 30.99
N TYR A 539 17.68 7.05 30.69
CA TYR A 539 18.54 7.50 29.61
C TYR A 539 20.01 7.15 29.88
N ASP A 540 20.51 7.45 31.08
CA ASP A 540 21.89 7.12 31.49
C ASP A 540 22.15 5.60 31.46
N TYR A 541 21.17 4.79 31.89
CA TYR A 541 21.22 3.32 31.76
C TYR A 541 21.39 2.86 30.31
N VAL A 542 20.64 3.43 29.36
CA VAL A 542 20.77 3.08 27.93
C VAL A 542 22.11 3.52 27.35
N VAL A 543 22.63 4.68 27.76
CA VAL A 543 23.97 5.12 27.36
C VAL A 543 25.03 4.13 27.84
N GLU A 544 24.93 3.64 29.08
CA GLU A 544 25.84 2.62 29.61
C GLU A 544 25.73 1.30 28.85
N LEU A 545 24.51 0.83 28.54
CA LEU A 545 24.30 -0.37 27.73
C LEU A 545 24.91 -0.26 26.33
N ASP A 546 24.74 0.89 25.69
CA ASP A 546 25.31 1.16 24.38
C ASP A 546 26.85 1.21 24.41
N ASN A 547 27.43 1.81 25.45
CA ASN A 547 28.87 1.81 25.67
C ASN A 547 29.43 0.39 25.87
N GLN A 548 28.73 -0.47 26.62
CA GLN A 548 29.12 -1.86 26.79
C GLN A 548 29.08 -2.64 25.47
N ARG A 549 28.06 -2.39 24.63
CA ARG A 549 27.98 -2.94 23.26
C ARG A 549 29.18 -2.53 22.42
N LEU A 550 29.48 -1.23 22.35
CA LEU A 550 30.61 -0.69 21.57
C LEU A 550 31.96 -1.21 22.09
N PHE A 551 32.12 -1.33 23.41
CA PHE A 551 33.31 -1.90 24.03
C PHE A 551 33.52 -3.36 23.65
N LYS A 552 32.46 -4.18 23.65
CA LYS A 552 32.52 -5.59 23.22
C LYS A 552 32.96 -5.73 21.76
N GLN A 553 32.49 -4.84 20.87
CA GLN A 553 32.87 -4.84 19.45
C GLN A 553 34.35 -4.46 19.25
N LYS A 554 34.82 -3.39 19.90
CA LYS A 554 36.22 -2.91 19.81
C LYS A 554 37.23 -3.97 20.30
N LYS A 555 36.90 -4.74 21.34
CA LYS A 555 37.75 -5.82 21.86
C LYS A 555 37.96 -6.97 20.85
N LYS A 556 36.95 -7.31 20.03
CA LYS A 556 37.08 -8.34 18.97
C LYS A 556 38.02 -7.88 17.85
N LEU A 557 38.02 -6.60 17.49
CA LEU A 557 38.98 -6.04 16.52
C LEU A 557 40.43 -6.13 17.01
N GLN A 558 40.66 -5.97 18.32
CA GLN A 558 41.99 -6.11 18.92
C GLN A 558 42.44 -7.57 19.07
N ASP A 559 41.51 -8.52 19.34
CA ASP A 559 41.85 -9.95 19.45
C ASP A 559 42.08 -10.61 18.07
N ASN A 560 41.49 -10.08 16.98
CA ASN A 560 41.66 -10.59 15.61
C ASN A 560 42.81 -9.96 14.80
N THR A 561 43.69 -9.13 15.41
CA THR A 561 44.91 -8.67 14.73
C THR A 561 45.95 -9.80 14.67
N MET A 562 45.76 -10.73 13.74
CA MET A 562 46.81 -11.61 13.27
C MET A 562 47.70 -10.78 12.32
N VAL A 563 48.96 -10.55 12.70
CA VAL A 563 49.96 -9.92 11.83
C VAL A 563 50.26 -10.89 10.68
N ILE A 564 49.71 -10.63 9.50
CA ILE A 564 50.06 -11.37 8.28
C ILE A 564 51.40 -10.83 7.77
N SER A 565 52.46 -11.62 7.96
CA SER A 565 53.71 -11.48 7.23
C SER A 565 53.49 -11.86 5.75
N TRP A 566 53.75 -10.91 4.84
CA TRP A 566 53.85 -11.15 3.39
C TRP A 566 54.96 -12.18 3.11
N PRO A 567 54.85 -13.12 2.12
CA PRO A 567 55.05 -12.71 0.72
C PRO A 567 54.53 -13.62 -0.44
N PHE A 568 54.74 -13.10 -1.66
CA PHE A 568 54.98 -13.72 -2.99
C PHE A 568 53.82 -14.05 -3.97
N GLU A 569 53.82 -13.28 -5.08
CA GLU A 569 53.41 -13.59 -6.47
C GLU A 569 51.98 -14.07 -6.78
N ALA A 570 51.08 -13.12 -7.08
CA ALA A 570 50.06 -13.28 -8.12
C ALA A 570 49.67 -11.91 -8.70
N ILE A 571 49.73 -11.79 -10.03
CA ILE A 571 49.46 -10.56 -10.78
C ILE A 571 47.95 -10.45 -11.05
N HIS A 572 47.32 -9.36 -10.60
CA HIS A 572 46.02 -8.92 -11.13
C HIS A 572 46.08 -7.41 -11.46
N LYS A 573 45.81 -7.07 -12.72
CA LYS A 573 45.77 -5.69 -13.25
C LYS A 573 44.39 -5.09 -13.06
N THR A 574 44.27 -4.12 -12.14
CA THR A 574 43.70 -2.75 -12.27
C THR A 574 43.47 -2.20 -10.86
N HIS A 575 44.14 -1.10 -10.52
CA HIS A 575 44.24 -0.56 -9.14
C HIS A 575 43.18 0.53 -8.87
N ILE A 576 42.41 0.37 -7.79
CA ILE A 576 41.79 1.46 -7.03
C ILE A 576 42.69 1.65 -5.81
N HIS A 577 43.23 2.85 -5.58
CA HIS A 577 44.07 3.13 -4.42
C HIS A 577 43.23 3.77 -3.33
N LEU A 578 42.98 3.02 -2.25
CA LEU A 578 42.39 3.53 -1.01
C LEU A 578 43.54 3.98 -0.11
N ASP A 579 43.60 5.26 0.27
CA ASP A 579 44.56 5.70 1.29
C ASP A 579 43.97 5.36 2.67
N ILE A 580 44.58 4.38 3.34
CA ILE A 580 44.07 3.76 4.57
C ILE A 580 44.10 4.74 5.76
N ASN A 581 44.84 5.85 5.66
CA ASN A 581 44.90 6.85 6.74
C ASN A 581 43.87 7.97 6.60
N THR A 582 43.25 8.16 5.44
CA THR A 582 42.29 9.26 5.19
C THR A 582 40.94 8.80 4.65
N GLY A 583 40.82 7.56 4.16
CA GLY A 583 39.55 6.97 3.74
C GLY A 583 38.97 7.49 2.42
N GLU A 584 39.72 8.30 1.65
CA GLU A 584 39.26 8.78 0.35
C GLU A 584 39.54 7.79 -0.79
N LEU A 585 38.52 7.60 -1.64
CA LEU A 585 38.58 6.93 -2.93
C LEU A 585 38.93 7.98 -3.99
N SER A 586 40.13 7.93 -4.57
CA SER A 586 40.45 8.76 -5.75
C SER A 586 40.54 7.90 -7.01
N LEU A 587 39.69 8.23 -7.98
CA LEU A 587 39.91 7.89 -9.38
C LEU A 587 40.73 9.03 -9.99
N THR A 588 41.94 8.75 -10.44
CA THR A 588 42.72 9.76 -11.17
C THR A 588 42.05 10.02 -12.52
N ASN A 589 41.43 11.19 -12.68
CA ASN A 589 41.80 12.16 -13.70
C ASN A 589 41.02 13.46 -13.52
N GLY A 590 41.69 14.50 -12.99
CA GLY A 590 41.58 15.83 -13.58
C GLY A 590 41.08 16.98 -12.69
N TRP A 591 42.07 17.72 -12.16
CA TRP A 591 42.09 19.16 -11.87
C TRP A 591 41.56 19.69 -10.52
N GLU A 592 42.53 20.26 -9.81
CA GLU A 592 42.49 21.05 -8.57
C GLU A 592 41.81 22.41 -8.72
N SER A 593 41.47 23.00 -7.56
CA SER A 593 41.18 24.42 -7.21
C SER A 593 39.73 24.56 -6.74
N THR A 594 39.39 24.92 -5.49
CA THR A 594 39.96 25.96 -4.62
C THR A 594 39.57 25.70 -3.15
N ARG A 595 40.54 25.69 -2.24
CA ARG A 595 40.33 25.98 -0.81
C ARG A 595 40.40 27.49 -0.60
N GLY A 596 39.37 28.08 0.01
CA GLY A 596 39.43 29.44 0.54
C GLY A 596 38.05 29.98 0.95
N GLU A 597 37.87 30.18 2.26
CA GLU A 597 36.92 31.11 2.90
C GLU A 597 35.41 30.73 2.76
N SER A 598 34.56 30.68 3.79
CA SER A 598 34.48 31.49 4.99
C SER A 598 33.53 30.84 6.02
N SER A 599 33.89 30.98 7.28
CA SER A 599 33.26 30.46 8.50
C SER A 599 31.95 31.16 8.90
N ASN A 600 31.05 31.46 7.96
CA ASN A 600 29.78 32.18 8.28
C ASN A 600 28.49 31.45 7.85
N GLN A 601 28.56 30.20 7.38
CA GLN A 601 27.37 29.40 7.03
C GLN A 601 26.87 28.45 8.12
N GLN A 602 27.66 28.17 9.15
CA GLN A 602 27.25 27.28 10.25
C GLN A 602 26.28 27.96 11.24
N ASP A 603 26.37 29.28 11.43
CA ASP A 603 25.46 30.02 12.33
C ASP A 603 24.09 30.34 11.69
N ILE A 604 24.03 30.48 10.36
CA ILE A 604 22.76 30.69 9.65
C ILE A 604 21.97 29.38 9.55
N LEU A 605 22.68 28.24 9.40
CA LEU A 605 22.08 26.90 9.42
C LEU A 605 21.55 26.51 10.81
N LEU A 606 22.20 26.94 11.90
CA LEU A 606 21.67 26.75 13.26
C LEU A 606 20.34 27.51 13.46
N SER A 607 20.19 28.73 12.94
CA SER A 607 18.95 29.50 13.09
C SER A 607 17.77 28.94 12.27
N SER A 608 18.06 28.33 11.11
CA SER A 608 17.05 27.61 10.31
C SER A 608 16.74 26.22 10.86
N PHE A 609 17.71 25.59 11.54
CA PHE A 609 17.57 24.29 12.19
C PHE A 609 16.74 24.38 13.48
N VAL A 610 16.94 25.44 14.27
CA VAL A 610 16.11 25.75 15.45
C VAL A 610 14.66 26.03 15.04
N LYS A 611 14.42 26.72 13.91
CA LYS A 611 13.06 26.89 13.36
C LYS A 611 12.40 25.59 12.89
N ARG A 612 13.20 24.59 12.50
CA ARG A 612 12.74 23.26 12.07
C ARG A 612 12.35 22.39 13.28
N ILE A 613 13.07 22.51 14.39
CA ILE A 613 12.72 21.89 15.68
C ILE A 613 11.51 22.57 16.33
N TYR A 614 11.37 23.90 16.25
CA TYR A 614 10.17 24.59 16.76
C TYR A 614 8.89 24.25 15.96
N ALA A 615 9.02 23.94 14.67
CA ALA A 615 7.90 23.44 13.86
C ALA A 615 7.52 21.97 14.19
N GLU A 616 8.43 21.20 14.81
CA GLU A 616 8.19 19.84 15.30
C GLU A 616 7.52 19.80 16.69
N PHE A 617 7.35 20.94 17.39
CA PHE A 617 6.91 20.97 18.80
C PHE A 617 5.71 21.87 19.15
N GLU A 618 5.00 22.50 18.21
CA GLU A 618 3.74 23.21 18.56
C GLU A 618 2.52 22.27 18.61
N MET A 619 2.35 21.60 19.75
CA MET A 619 1.02 21.31 20.32
C MET A 619 0.80 22.25 21.51
N ILE A 620 0.26 23.44 21.25
CA ILE A 620 -0.34 24.28 22.30
C ILE A 620 -1.86 24.03 22.26
N PRO A 621 -2.50 23.53 23.33
CA PRO A 621 -3.95 23.62 23.45
C PRO A 621 -4.32 25.10 23.68
N PRO A 622 -5.40 25.62 23.06
CA PRO A 622 -5.76 27.02 23.22
C PRO A 622 -6.12 27.31 24.70
N PRO A 623 -5.79 28.52 25.22
CA PRO A 623 -6.09 28.90 26.60
C PRO A 623 -7.60 29.03 26.83
N PRO A 624 -8.08 28.90 28.09
CA PRO A 624 -9.51 28.94 28.40
C PRO A 624 -10.11 30.33 28.13
N PRO A 625 -11.39 30.42 27.70
CA PRO A 625 -12.00 31.70 27.36
C PRO A 625 -12.35 32.53 28.60
N ILE A 626 -11.86 33.77 28.65
CA ILE A 626 -12.36 34.82 29.56
C ILE A 626 -13.63 35.44 28.92
N PRO A 627 -14.70 35.70 29.68
CA PRO A 627 -16.03 35.97 29.13
C PRO A 627 -16.23 37.43 28.73
N SER A 628 -16.71 37.70 27.51
CA SER A 628 -17.80 38.67 27.22
C SER A 628 -18.11 38.87 25.71
N GLN A 629 -19.34 38.47 25.32
CA GLN A 629 -20.22 39.03 24.26
C GLN A 629 -19.96 38.69 22.75
N PRO A 630 -21.00 38.72 21.88
CA PRO A 630 -21.91 37.59 21.67
C PRO A 630 -21.94 37.07 20.21
N SER A 631 -22.03 35.74 20.10
CA SER A 631 -22.67 34.95 19.03
C SER A 631 -22.58 35.43 17.56
N LEU A 632 -21.62 34.87 16.82
CA LEU A 632 -21.86 34.46 15.43
C LEU A 632 -21.70 32.94 15.35
N LEU A 633 -22.72 32.29 14.81
CA LEU A 633 -22.91 30.84 14.75
C LEU A 633 -21.68 30.12 14.13
N PRO A 634 -21.21 28.98 14.67
CA PRO A 634 -20.19 28.17 14.02
C PRO A 634 -20.79 27.48 12.79
N LEU A 635 -20.17 27.69 11.62
CA LEU A 635 -20.37 26.84 10.46
C LEU A 635 -19.76 25.46 10.73
N PRO A 636 -20.44 24.35 10.39
CA PRO A 636 -19.93 23.01 10.64
C PRO A 636 -18.80 22.67 9.66
N GLN A 637 -17.57 22.53 10.17
CA GLN A 637 -16.49 21.79 9.49
C GLN A 637 -16.79 20.29 9.58
N LYS A 638 -17.62 19.78 8.66
CA LYS A 638 -17.55 18.37 8.26
C LYS A 638 -16.47 18.28 7.20
N ALA A 639 -15.38 17.57 7.48
CA ALA A 639 -14.61 16.95 6.41
C ALA A 639 -15.58 16.02 5.67
N ILE A 640 -16.03 16.41 4.49
CA ILE A 640 -16.88 15.58 3.64
C ILE A 640 -15.97 14.47 3.12
N LEU A 641 -15.99 13.32 3.80
CA LEU A 641 -15.57 12.06 3.22
C LEU A 641 -16.48 11.87 1.99
N HIS A 642 -15.93 12.03 0.79
CA HIS A 642 -16.70 11.87 -0.44
C HIS A 642 -17.10 10.40 -0.55
N LYS A 643 -18.38 10.09 -0.30
CA LYS A 643 -18.98 8.78 -0.59
C LYS A 643 -18.73 8.48 -2.06
N TYR A 644 -17.98 7.42 -2.37
CA TYR A 644 -17.77 6.98 -3.74
C TYR A 644 -19.10 6.47 -4.32
N MET A 645 -19.38 6.81 -5.57
CA MET A 645 -20.64 6.44 -6.23
C MET A 645 -20.67 4.93 -6.48
N THR A 646 -21.73 4.25 -6.05
CA THR A 646 -21.89 2.80 -6.26
C THR A 646 -22.20 2.48 -7.72
N THR A 647 -22.08 1.22 -8.14
CA THR A 647 -22.41 0.82 -9.53
C THR A 647 -23.88 1.06 -9.82
N ILE A 648 -24.76 0.84 -8.84
CA ILE A 648 -26.21 1.08 -8.96
C ILE A 648 -26.50 2.56 -9.15
N GLU A 649 -25.92 3.43 -8.31
CA GLU A 649 -26.08 4.87 -8.42
C GLU A 649 -25.59 5.36 -9.79
N ALA A 650 -24.41 4.90 -10.23
CA ALA A 650 -23.82 5.25 -11.52
C ALA A 650 -24.66 4.73 -12.70
N SER A 651 -25.08 3.47 -12.67
CA SER A 651 -25.92 2.86 -13.71
C SER A 651 -27.27 3.56 -13.83
N ARG A 652 -27.87 4.00 -12.72
CA ARG A 652 -29.13 4.78 -12.71
C ARG A 652 -28.93 6.19 -13.25
N ALA A 653 -27.77 6.80 -13.04
CA ALA A 653 -27.44 8.09 -13.64
C ALA A 653 -27.19 7.93 -15.15
N LEU A 654 -26.44 6.89 -15.54
CA LEU A 654 -26.10 6.59 -16.93
C LEU A 654 -27.31 6.13 -17.75
N SER A 655 -28.27 5.39 -17.21
CA SER A 655 -29.49 5.01 -17.93
C SER A 655 -30.33 6.22 -18.34
N LYS A 656 -30.22 7.34 -17.61
CA LYS A 656 -30.88 8.61 -17.97
C LYS A 656 -30.13 9.39 -19.05
N LEU A 657 -28.84 9.13 -19.23
CA LEU A 657 -27.97 9.85 -20.16
C LEU A 657 -27.73 9.04 -21.45
N CYS A 658 -27.57 7.73 -21.36
CA CYS A 658 -27.22 6.84 -22.45
C CYS A 658 -28.45 6.15 -23.07
N ARG A 659 -28.29 5.68 -24.31
CA ARG A 659 -29.24 4.74 -24.93
C ARG A 659 -29.00 3.32 -24.41
N GLU A 660 -30.06 2.56 -24.17
CA GLU A 660 -29.97 1.17 -23.68
C GLU A 660 -30.02 0.12 -24.80
N GLU A 661 -29.96 0.57 -26.06
CA GLU A 661 -29.98 -0.28 -27.24
C GLU A 661 -28.60 -0.91 -27.51
N ASP A 662 -28.57 -2.01 -28.26
CA ASP A 662 -27.34 -2.69 -28.64
C ASP A 662 -26.52 -1.84 -29.65
N PRO A 663 -25.32 -1.34 -29.29
CA PRO A 663 -24.51 -0.51 -30.17
C PRO A 663 -24.04 -1.24 -31.43
N HIS A 664 -23.99 -2.58 -31.43
CA HIS A 664 -23.62 -3.37 -32.61
C HIS A 664 -24.64 -3.26 -33.76
N GLN A 665 -25.85 -2.77 -33.49
CA GLN A 665 -26.85 -2.48 -34.54
C GLN A 665 -26.53 -1.19 -35.31
N TYR A 666 -25.66 -0.35 -34.77
CA TYR A 666 -25.31 0.97 -35.31
C TYR A 666 -23.88 1.03 -35.83
N TYR A 667 -22.97 0.22 -35.27
CA TYR A 667 -21.54 0.24 -35.58
C TYR A 667 -20.98 -1.16 -35.84
N ALA A 668 -20.18 -1.28 -36.90
CA ALA A 668 -19.54 -2.53 -37.32
C ALA A 668 -18.02 -2.36 -37.47
N ASP A 669 -17.33 -3.49 -37.69
CA ASP A 669 -15.88 -3.60 -37.96
C ASP A 669 -15.01 -2.90 -36.90
N MET A 670 -15.32 -3.16 -35.63
CA MET A 670 -14.59 -2.59 -34.50
C MET A 670 -13.15 -3.10 -34.45
N THR A 671 -12.19 -2.19 -34.52
CA THR A 671 -10.76 -2.48 -34.39
C THR A 671 -10.20 -1.69 -33.21
N LYS A 672 -9.55 -2.37 -32.25
CA LYS A 672 -8.94 -1.68 -31.09
C LYS A 672 -7.80 -0.78 -31.56
N ILE A 673 -7.80 0.48 -31.14
CA ILE A 673 -6.80 1.50 -31.51
C ILE A 673 -6.05 2.06 -30.30
N GLY A 674 -6.51 1.79 -29.07
CA GLY A 674 -5.83 2.22 -27.85
C GLY A 674 -6.50 1.70 -26.59
N GLU A 675 -5.81 1.86 -25.47
CA GLU A 675 -6.32 1.53 -24.14
C GLU A 675 -5.82 2.58 -23.14
N GLY A 676 -6.75 3.12 -22.35
CA GLY A 676 -6.46 4.13 -21.32
C GLY A 676 -6.99 3.70 -19.95
N ALA A 677 -6.77 4.54 -18.94
CA ALA A 677 -7.14 4.25 -17.54
C ALA A 677 -8.63 3.91 -17.35
N SER A 678 -9.52 4.49 -18.17
CA SER A 678 -10.97 4.25 -18.09
C SER A 678 -11.46 3.09 -18.97
N GLY A 679 -10.69 2.63 -19.96
CA GLY A 679 -11.14 1.57 -20.87
C GLY A 679 -10.46 1.56 -22.24
N SER A 680 -10.93 0.66 -23.11
CA SER A 680 -10.39 0.46 -24.46
C SER A 680 -11.10 1.35 -25.50
N VAL A 681 -10.35 1.84 -26.49
CA VAL A 681 -10.86 2.67 -27.58
C VAL A 681 -10.78 1.89 -28.89
N TYR A 682 -11.87 1.90 -29.66
CA TYR A 682 -12.02 1.19 -30.92
C TYR A 682 -12.34 2.16 -32.06
N LYS A 683 -11.77 1.92 -33.24
CA LYS A 683 -12.25 2.48 -34.50
C LYS A 683 -13.41 1.62 -35.01
N ALA A 684 -14.49 2.23 -35.46
CA ALA A 684 -15.66 1.53 -36.01
C ALA A 684 -16.29 2.31 -37.18
N TYR A 685 -17.15 1.63 -37.95
CA TYR A 685 -17.87 2.23 -39.07
C TYR A 685 -19.38 2.26 -38.79
N ALA A 686 -20.02 3.41 -39.02
CA ALA A 686 -21.45 3.53 -38.86
C ALA A 686 -22.21 2.75 -39.95
N ILE A 687 -23.11 1.86 -39.55
CA ILE A 687 -23.86 0.98 -40.47
C ILE A 687 -24.87 1.79 -41.31
N GLN A 688 -25.52 2.79 -40.69
CA GLN A 688 -26.59 3.57 -41.33
C GLN A 688 -26.07 4.77 -42.14
N LYS A 689 -24.78 5.13 -41.99
CA LYS A 689 -24.15 6.26 -42.68
C LYS A 689 -22.88 5.76 -43.35
N GLU A 690 -23.00 5.35 -44.60
CA GLU A 690 -21.87 4.90 -45.42
C GLU A 690 -20.66 5.85 -45.27
N HIS A 691 -19.49 5.26 -45.07
CA HIS A 691 -18.20 5.95 -44.92
C HIS A 691 -18.02 6.87 -43.70
N THR A 692 -18.89 6.82 -42.69
CA THR A 692 -18.65 7.55 -41.44
C THR A 692 -17.85 6.68 -40.46
N VAL A 693 -16.61 7.10 -40.18
CA VAL A 693 -15.72 6.46 -39.20
C VAL A 693 -15.89 7.15 -37.84
N VAL A 694 -15.95 6.35 -36.77
CA VAL A 694 -16.07 6.83 -35.38
C VAL A 694 -15.03 6.17 -34.49
N ALA A 695 -14.75 6.81 -33.36
CA ALA A 695 -14.06 6.21 -32.23
C ALA A 695 -15.09 5.84 -31.15
N ILE A 696 -14.94 4.66 -30.55
CA ILE A 696 -15.82 4.13 -29.51
C ILE A 696 -14.96 3.80 -28.30
N LYS A 697 -15.12 4.56 -27.22
CA LYS A 697 -14.50 4.27 -25.91
C LYS A 697 -15.44 3.35 -25.12
N GLN A 698 -15.03 2.10 -24.93
CA GLN A 698 -15.76 1.10 -24.16
C GLN A 698 -15.20 1.05 -22.74
N ILE A 699 -16.08 1.27 -21.77
CA ILE A 699 -15.75 1.42 -20.35
C ILE A 699 -16.52 0.36 -19.56
N HIS A 700 -15.78 -0.53 -18.91
CA HIS A 700 -16.35 -1.53 -18.02
C HIS A 700 -16.69 -0.91 -16.67
N LEU A 701 -17.95 -0.53 -16.46
CA LEU A 701 -18.37 0.28 -15.31
C LEU A 701 -18.01 -0.37 -13.97
N ARG A 702 -18.14 -1.70 -13.85
CA ARG A 702 -17.81 -2.46 -12.62
C ARG A 702 -16.33 -2.36 -12.22
N ARG A 703 -15.44 -2.28 -13.21
CA ARG A 703 -13.97 -2.23 -13.01
C ARG A 703 -13.47 -0.83 -12.63
N GLN A 704 -14.34 0.19 -12.67
CA GLN A 704 -13.96 1.57 -12.37
C GLN A 704 -14.03 1.87 -10.87
N SER A 705 -12.93 2.37 -10.31
CA SER A 705 -12.86 2.85 -8.92
C SER A 705 -13.61 4.17 -8.71
N ARG A 706 -13.65 5.02 -9.75
CA ARG A 706 -14.29 6.34 -9.75
C ARG A 706 -15.43 6.43 -10.77
N LYS A 707 -16.52 5.73 -10.48
CA LYS A 707 -17.70 5.65 -11.37
C LYS A 707 -18.37 7.00 -11.59
N ASP A 708 -18.24 7.91 -10.62
CA ASP A 708 -18.69 9.30 -10.71
C ASP A 708 -18.03 10.06 -11.87
N LEU A 709 -16.77 9.76 -12.17
CA LEU A 709 -16.05 10.37 -13.30
C LEU A 709 -16.60 9.91 -14.66
N ILE A 710 -17.06 8.65 -14.76
CA ILE A 710 -17.66 8.12 -15.99
C ILE A 710 -19.02 8.78 -16.27
N VAL A 711 -19.83 8.94 -15.23
CA VAL A 711 -21.12 9.65 -15.32
C VAL A 711 -20.87 11.10 -15.77
N GLU A 712 -19.87 11.75 -15.18
CA GLU A 712 -19.50 13.11 -15.53
C GLU A 712 -18.99 13.22 -16.97
N GLU A 713 -18.18 12.27 -17.46
CA GLU A 713 -17.70 12.24 -18.85
C GLU A 713 -18.85 12.23 -19.86
N VAL A 714 -19.81 11.31 -19.67
CA VAL A 714 -21.00 11.21 -20.54
C VAL A 714 -21.85 12.48 -20.46
N ARG A 715 -22.11 12.97 -19.25
CA ARG A 715 -22.91 14.18 -19.02
C ARG A 715 -22.29 15.38 -19.71
N MET A 716 -20.98 15.56 -19.57
CA MET A 716 -20.23 16.67 -20.12
C MET A 716 -20.14 16.62 -21.65
N GLY A 717 -20.02 15.41 -22.22
CA GLY A 717 -20.08 15.22 -23.67
C GLY A 717 -21.43 15.60 -24.27
N GLN A 718 -22.53 15.34 -23.55
CA GLN A 718 -23.90 15.62 -24.04
C GLN A 718 -24.38 17.05 -23.81
N GLU A 719 -24.06 17.64 -22.65
CA GLU A 719 -24.61 18.94 -22.26
C GLU A 719 -23.93 20.13 -22.96
N LYS A 720 -22.72 19.95 -23.50
CA LYS A 720 -21.91 21.07 -23.94
C LYS A 720 -21.92 21.30 -25.46
N PRO A 721 -22.03 22.56 -25.90
CA PRO A 721 -22.02 22.87 -27.33
C PRO A 721 -20.68 22.52 -27.99
N PHE A 722 -20.77 22.11 -29.25
CA PHE A 722 -19.63 21.91 -30.15
C PHE A 722 -18.67 23.10 -30.11
N HIS A 723 -17.38 22.81 -29.96
CA HIS A 723 -16.29 23.75 -30.17
C HIS A 723 -15.28 23.10 -31.13
N ASP A 724 -14.72 23.86 -32.06
CA ASP A 724 -13.88 23.31 -33.14
C ASP A 724 -12.61 22.64 -32.60
N ASN A 725 -12.15 23.02 -31.39
CA ASN A 725 -10.99 22.45 -30.71
C ASN A 725 -11.32 21.45 -29.59
N LEU A 726 -12.55 20.95 -29.51
CA LEU A 726 -12.93 19.86 -28.60
C LEU A 726 -13.40 18.65 -29.40
N VAL A 727 -13.02 17.44 -28.99
CA VAL A 727 -13.48 16.21 -29.64
C VAL A 727 -14.99 16.09 -29.50
N LYS A 728 -15.64 15.90 -30.65
CA LYS A 728 -17.09 15.82 -30.77
C LYS A 728 -17.60 14.50 -30.18
N HIS A 729 -18.39 14.63 -29.12
CA HIS A 729 -19.29 13.58 -28.67
C HIS A 729 -20.43 13.39 -29.69
N ILE A 730 -20.68 12.14 -30.08
CA ILE A 730 -21.75 11.77 -31.02
C ILE A 730 -22.93 11.21 -30.26
N GLU A 731 -22.72 10.16 -29.47
CA GLU A 731 -23.74 9.51 -28.65
C GLU A 731 -23.11 8.56 -27.62
N SER A 732 -23.92 8.06 -26.68
CA SER A 732 -23.47 7.07 -25.69
C SER A 732 -24.50 5.96 -25.47
N PHE A 733 -24.00 4.75 -25.22
CA PHE A 733 -24.81 3.58 -24.92
C PHE A 733 -24.46 3.03 -23.54
N LEU A 734 -25.46 2.48 -22.85
CA LEU A 734 -25.31 1.66 -21.67
C LEU A 734 -25.79 0.26 -22.05
N TRP A 735 -24.85 -0.62 -22.39
CA TRP A 735 -25.14 -1.94 -22.92
C TRP A 735 -24.49 -3.02 -22.07
N LYS A 736 -25.28 -3.98 -21.57
CA LYS A 736 -24.81 -5.08 -20.69
C LYS A 736 -23.92 -4.61 -19.53
N HIS A 737 -24.24 -3.46 -18.93
CA HIS A 737 -23.48 -2.82 -17.84
C HIS A 737 -22.14 -2.17 -18.21
N ASP A 738 -21.83 -2.07 -19.51
CA ASP A 738 -20.71 -1.29 -20.03
C ASP A 738 -21.20 0.03 -20.64
N VAL A 739 -20.36 1.06 -20.52
CA VAL A 739 -20.61 2.36 -21.14
C VAL A 739 -19.82 2.46 -22.44
N TRP A 740 -20.50 2.80 -23.53
CA TRP A 740 -19.88 3.05 -24.82
C TRP A 740 -20.04 4.53 -25.14
N ILE A 741 -18.93 5.23 -25.30
CA ILE A 741 -18.93 6.65 -25.70
C ILE A 741 -18.46 6.73 -27.15
N VAL A 742 -19.37 7.11 -28.04
CA VAL A 742 -19.09 7.27 -29.47
C VAL A 742 -18.71 8.72 -29.74
N MET A 743 -17.56 8.92 -30.37
CA MET A 743 -16.97 10.21 -30.67
C MET A 743 -16.42 10.26 -32.10
N GLU A 744 -16.12 11.46 -32.60
CA GLU A 744 -15.45 11.59 -33.90
C GLU A 744 -14.08 10.92 -33.89
N TYR A 745 -13.72 10.27 -35.00
CA TYR A 745 -12.41 9.63 -35.13
C TYR A 745 -11.34 10.64 -35.58
N MET A 746 -10.23 10.69 -34.86
CA MET A 746 -9.11 11.58 -35.11
C MET A 746 -7.95 10.81 -35.76
N GLU A 747 -7.87 10.85 -37.09
CA GLU A 747 -6.96 10.00 -37.88
C GLU A 747 -5.47 10.24 -37.64
N GLY A 748 -5.10 11.39 -37.08
CA GLY A 748 -3.72 11.75 -36.78
C GLY A 748 -3.18 11.17 -35.48
N GLY A 749 -4.03 10.49 -34.69
CA GLY A 749 -3.61 9.90 -33.41
C GLY A 749 -3.43 10.94 -32.30
N SER A 750 -2.69 10.55 -31.27
CA SER A 750 -2.37 11.41 -30.13
C SER A 750 -1.16 12.30 -30.43
N LEU A 751 -1.03 13.42 -29.72
CA LEU A 751 0.17 14.25 -29.79
C LEU A 751 1.40 13.52 -29.22
N THR A 752 1.21 12.60 -28.27
CA THR A 752 2.29 11.77 -27.71
C THR A 752 3.06 11.04 -28.81
N ASP A 753 2.34 10.39 -29.72
CA ASP A 753 2.91 9.67 -30.85
C ASP A 753 3.71 10.59 -31.78
N VAL A 754 3.29 11.85 -31.93
CA VAL A 754 4.02 12.82 -32.75
C VAL A 754 5.29 13.29 -32.04
N VAL A 755 5.22 13.57 -30.75
CA VAL A 755 6.32 14.12 -29.95
C VAL A 755 7.44 13.10 -29.72
N ILE A 756 7.13 11.81 -29.57
CA ILE A 756 8.14 10.75 -29.39
C ILE A 756 8.98 10.56 -30.67
N HIS A 757 8.35 10.65 -31.83
CA HIS A 757 8.96 10.27 -33.11
C HIS A 757 9.48 11.46 -33.94
N ASN A 758 9.21 12.70 -33.51
CA ASN A 758 9.59 13.90 -34.27
C ASN A 758 10.13 15.02 -33.36
N CYS A 759 10.97 15.88 -33.94
CA CYS A 759 11.31 17.17 -33.34
C CYS A 759 10.40 18.25 -33.92
N MET A 760 9.70 18.98 -33.05
CA MET A 760 8.79 20.06 -33.46
C MET A 760 9.51 21.40 -33.47
N THR A 761 9.15 22.26 -34.41
CA THR A 761 9.60 23.65 -34.43
C THR A 761 8.76 24.51 -33.48
N GLU A 762 9.31 25.60 -32.97
CA GLU A 762 8.57 26.53 -32.10
C GLU A 762 7.27 27.06 -32.74
N LYS A 763 7.23 27.18 -34.08
CA LYS A 763 6.02 27.64 -34.79
C LYS A 763 4.91 26.60 -34.79
N GLU A 764 5.27 25.31 -34.88
CA GLU A 764 4.32 24.19 -34.77
C GLU A 764 3.82 24.06 -33.33
N ILE A 765 4.71 24.20 -32.35
CA ILE A 765 4.36 24.24 -30.92
C ILE A 765 3.39 25.41 -30.65
N ALA A 766 3.69 26.60 -31.18
CA ALA A 766 2.80 27.76 -31.07
C ALA A 766 1.42 27.51 -31.69
N ALA A 767 1.35 26.81 -32.82
CA ALA A 767 0.09 26.44 -33.46
C ALA A 767 -0.75 25.51 -32.56
N ILE A 768 -0.12 24.49 -31.96
CA ILE A 768 -0.81 23.59 -31.02
C ILE A 768 -1.27 24.35 -29.76
N CYS A 769 -0.38 25.12 -29.13
CA CYS A 769 -0.72 25.91 -27.94
C CYS A 769 -1.88 26.89 -28.22
N LEU A 770 -1.92 27.51 -29.40
CA LEU A 770 -3.00 28.41 -29.81
C LEU A 770 -4.35 27.68 -29.84
N GLU A 771 -4.43 26.51 -30.46
CA GLU A 771 -5.68 25.74 -30.53
C GLU A 771 -6.12 25.21 -29.16
N LEU A 772 -5.17 24.78 -28.32
CA LEU A 772 -5.46 24.37 -26.94
C LEU A 772 -5.97 25.53 -26.08
N LEU A 773 -5.38 26.72 -26.21
CA LEU A 773 -5.83 27.90 -25.48
C LEU A 773 -7.24 28.34 -25.90
N LYS A 774 -7.62 28.17 -27.17
CA LYS A 774 -9.01 28.39 -27.60
C LYS A 774 -9.98 27.42 -26.92
N ALA A 775 -9.61 26.13 -26.84
CA ALA A 775 -10.38 25.12 -26.13
C ALA A 775 -10.51 25.44 -24.62
N LEU A 776 -9.40 25.82 -23.98
CA LEU A 776 -9.36 26.16 -22.56
C LEU A 776 -10.16 27.43 -22.25
N ASP A 777 -10.04 28.50 -23.04
CA ASP A 777 -10.83 29.73 -22.88
C ASP A 777 -12.33 29.43 -22.98
N TYR A 778 -12.72 28.58 -23.93
CA TYR A 778 -14.10 28.11 -24.08
C TYR A 778 -14.61 27.34 -22.84
N LEU A 779 -13.80 26.45 -22.27
CA LEU A 779 -14.16 25.66 -21.08
C LEU A 779 -14.20 26.54 -19.82
N HIS A 780 -13.16 27.35 -19.61
CA HIS A 780 -12.97 28.20 -18.44
C HIS A 780 -14.04 29.29 -18.35
N SER A 781 -14.43 29.89 -19.49
CA SER A 781 -15.54 30.87 -19.54
C SER A 781 -16.91 30.28 -19.14
N ARG A 782 -17.04 28.95 -19.18
CA ARG A 782 -18.23 28.19 -18.71
C ARG A 782 -18.04 27.59 -17.32
N GLY A 783 -16.98 27.99 -16.61
CA GLY A 783 -16.67 27.51 -15.27
C GLY A 783 -16.25 26.05 -15.25
N VAL A 784 -15.59 25.53 -16.29
CA VAL A 784 -15.14 24.14 -16.32
C VAL A 784 -13.64 24.04 -16.38
N ILE A 785 -13.09 23.21 -15.51
CA ILE A 785 -11.68 22.85 -15.49
C ILE A 785 -11.52 21.46 -16.09
N HIS A 786 -10.54 21.26 -16.96
CA HIS A 786 -10.23 19.98 -17.57
C HIS A 786 -9.53 19.01 -16.60
N ARG A 787 -8.49 19.49 -15.90
CA ARG A 787 -7.67 18.78 -14.89
C ARG A 787 -6.76 17.66 -15.38
N ASP A 788 -6.82 17.30 -16.67
CA ASP A 788 -5.91 16.31 -17.26
C ASP A 788 -5.40 16.73 -18.64
N ILE A 789 -4.78 17.92 -18.73
CA ILE A 789 -4.14 18.40 -19.96
C ILE A 789 -2.76 17.75 -20.09
N LYS A 790 -2.55 16.99 -21.17
CA LYS A 790 -1.31 16.29 -21.54
C LYS A 790 -1.36 15.89 -23.01
N SER A 791 -0.22 15.54 -23.59
CA SER A 791 -0.07 15.08 -24.98
C SER A 791 -1.04 13.93 -25.35
N ASP A 792 -1.27 12.96 -24.46
CA ASP A 792 -2.16 11.82 -24.72
C ASP A 792 -3.61 12.23 -25.02
N ASN A 793 -4.06 13.33 -24.41
CA ASN A 793 -5.43 13.82 -24.51
C ASN A 793 -5.59 14.86 -25.63
N ILE A 794 -4.53 15.13 -26.40
CA ILE A 794 -4.55 16.06 -27.53
C ILE A 794 -4.54 15.24 -28.82
N LEU A 795 -5.64 15.27 -29.55
CA LEU A 795 -5.81 14.47 -30.77
C LEU A 795 -5.68 15.33 -32.01
N ILE A 796 -5.13 14.72 -33.07
CA ILE A 796 -4.84 15.40 -34.32
C ILE A 796 -5.75 14.88 -35.44
N GLY A 797 -6.39 15.80 -36.15
CA GLY A 797 -7.28 15.51 -37.27
C GLY A 797 -6.52 15.28 -38.58
N PRO A 798 -7.20 14.78 -39.62
CA PRO A 798 -6.58 14.46 -40.90
C PRO A 798 -6.02 15.68 -41.66
N GLN A 799 -6.41 16.90 -41.31
CA GLN A 799 -5.85 18.13 -41.87
C GLN A 799 -5.00 18.92 -40.85
N GLY A 800 -4.55 18.27 -39.78
CA GLY A 800 -3.76 18.88 -38.70
C GLY A 800 -4.61 19.62 -37.65
N GLN A 801 -5.93 19.44 -37.64
CA GLN A 801 -6.78 20.06 -36.63
C GLN A 801 -6.45 19.54 -35.23
N ILE A 802 -6.27 20.44 -34.27
CA ILE A 802 -5.98 20.07 -32.88
C ILE A 802 -7.28 20.10 -32.07
N LYS A 803 -7.60 18.98 -31.42
CA LYS A 803 -8.76 18.87 -30.55
C LYS A 803 -8.40 18.22 -29.21
N LEU A 804 -8.90 18.80 -28.13
CA LEU A 804 -8.78 18.25 -26.79
C LEU A 804 -9.84 17.18 -26.55
N SER A 805 -9.41 16.08 -25.93
CA SER A 805 -10.22 14.89 -25.61
C SER A 805 -10.16 14.56 -24.11
N ASP A 806 -10.89 13.52 -23.72
CA ASP A 806 -10.93 12.89 -22.39
C ASP A 806 -11.39 13.81 -21.24
N PHE A 807 -12.71 14.02 -21.18
CA PHE A 807 -13.35 14.88 -20.18
C PHE A 807 -13.64 14.16 -18.85
N GLY A 808 -13.16 12.94 -18.63
CA GLY A 808 -13.45 12.13 -17.44
C GLY A 808 -13.00 12.79 -16.13
N TYR A 809 -11.95 13.61 -16.17
CA TYR A 809 -11.50 14.38 -15.00
C TYR A 809 -12.07 15.80 -14.94
N CYS A 810 -12.99 16.20 -15.81
CA CYS A 810 -13.52 17.55 -15.77
C CYS A 810 -14.24 17.88 -14.44
N ALA A 811 -14.30 19.16 -14.10
CA ALA A 811 -15.10 19.64 -12.98
C ALA A 811 -15.82 20.94 -13.34
N GLN A 812 -17.13 20.97 -13.09
CA GLN A 812 -17.93 22.20 -13.11
C GLN A 812 -17.69 23.02 -11.83
N ILE A 813 -17.52 24.33 -11.97
CA ILE A 813 -17.36 25.28 -10.88
C ILE A 813 -18.54 26.26 -10.95
N ASP A 814 -19.21 26.45 -9.80
CA ASP A 814 -20.33 27.38 -9.66
C ASP A 814 -19.88 28.69 -9.00
N LYS A 815 -20.64 29.77 -9.21
CA LYS A 815 -20.35 31.10 -8.61
C LYS A 815 -20.29 31.11 -7.07
N ILE A 816 -20.83 30.08 -6.40
CA ILE A 816 -20.84 29.93 -4.93
C ILE A 816 -19.64 29.11 -4.43
N ARG A 817 -19.05 28.24 -5.28
CA ARG A 817 -17.88 27.41 -4.99
C ARG A 817 -16.89 27.55 -6.14
N SER A 818 -16.12 28.64 -6.14
CA SER A 818 -15.19 29.00 -7.21
C SER A 818 -13.89 28.18 -7.24
N LYS A 819 -13.66 27.32 -6.23
CA LYS A 819 -12.43 26.51 -6.09
C LYS A 819 -12.73 25.06 -5.66
N ARG A 820 -11.83 24.12 -5.99
CA ARG A 820 -11.92 22.67 -5.71
C ARG A 820 -10.75 22.19 -4.85
N THR A 821 -10.92 21.09 -4.12
CA THR A 821 -9.91 20.51 -3.22
C THR A 821 -9.52 19.05 -3.55
N THR A 822 -10.09 18.47 -4.61
CA THR A 822 -9.89 17.05 -4.94
C THR A 822 -8.60 16.81 -5.73
N LEU A 823 -7.79 15.84 -5.32
CA LEU A 823 -6.61 15.39 -6.06
C LEU A 823 -7.06 14.65 -7.33
N ALA A 824 -6.76 15.19 -8.51
CA ALA A 824 -7.13 14.63 -9.81
C ALA A 824 -6.11 15.06 -10.88
N GLY A 825 -5.92 14.23 -11.91
CA GLY A 825 -4.99 14.45 -13.02
C GLY A 825 -3.79 13.48 -13.03
N THR A 826 -2.91 13.64 -14.03
CA THR A 826 -1.67 12.85 -14.16
C THR A 826 -0.50 13.52 -13.44
N LEU A 827 0.23 12.78 -12.59
CA LEU A 827 1.17 13.33 -11.58
C LEU A 827 2.18 14.36 -12.11
N CYS A 828 2.85 14.09 -13.24
CA CYS A 828 3.89 14.98 -13.78
C CYS A 828 3.34 16.30 -14.34
N TRP A 829 2.04 16.38 -14.64
CA TRP A 829 1.38 17.57 -15.18
C TRP A 829 0.61 18.36 -14.11
N MET A 830 0.57 17.88 -12.86
CA MET A 830 -0.20 18.53 -11.79
C MET A 830 0.43 19.85 -11.36
N ALA A 831 -0.44 20.86 -11.16
CA ALA A 831 -0.05 22.16 -10.63
C ALA A 831 0.33 22.09 -9.13
N PRO A 832 1.19 23.01 -8.62
CA PRO A 832 1.65 23.02 -7.23
C PRO A 832 0.52 23.02 -6.20
N GLU A 833 -0.56 23.76 -6.45
CA GLU A 833 -1.72 23.88 -5.58
C GLU A 833 -2.56 22.59 -5.50
N ILE A 834 -2.61 21.80 -6.59
CA ILE A 834 -3.24 20.47 -6.57
C ILE A 834 -2.40 19.54 -5.70
N VAL A 835 -1.09 19.54 -5.92
CA VAL A 835 -0.12 18.70 -5.20
C VAL A 835 -0.08 19.04 -3.70
N GLN A 836 -0.27 20.31 -3.35
CA GLN A 836 -0.36 20.81 -1.98
C GLN A 836 -1.75 20.65 -1.33
N CYS A 837 -2.70 20.01 -2.03
CA CYS A 837 -4.09 19.83 -1.58
C CYS A 837 -4.79 21.15 -1.21
N LYS A 838 -4.47 22.24 -1.92
CA LYS A 838 -5.11 23.56 -1.75
C LYS A 838 -6.34 23.69 -2.63
N GLU A 839 -7.16 24.68 -2.31
CA GLU A 839 -8.25 25.10 -3.18
C GLU A 839 -7.72 25.65 -4.52
N TYR A 840 -8.12 25.04 -5.63
CA TYR A 840 -7.65 25.39 -6.98
C TYR A 840 -8.77 25.77 -7.94
N GLY A 841 -8.42 26.57 -8.95
CA GLY A 841 -9.30 27.08 -10.01
C GLY A 841 -8.79 26.71 -11.41
N PRO A 842 -9.33 27.33 -12.48
CA PRO A 842 -9.00 26.99 -13.87
C PRO A 842 -7.52 27.11 -14.25
N ASN A 843 -6.75 27.90 -13.49
CA ASN A 843 -5.31 28.15 -13.71
C ASN A 843 -4.43 26.89 -13.56
N VAL A 844 -4.99 25.77 -13.07
CA VAL A 844 -4.30 24.47 -13.08
C VAL A 844 -4.11 23.93 -14.50
N ASP A 845 -5.06 24.15 -15.42
CA ASP A 845 -4.95 23.70 -16.80
C ASP A 845 -3.87 24.48 -17.55
N ILE A 846 -3.62 25.74 -17.16
CA ILE A 846 -2.56 26.59 -17.70
C ILE A 846 -1.18 26.07 -17.32
N TRP A 847 -1.02 25.60 -16.08
CA TRP A 847 0.21 24.93 -15.65
C TRP A 847 0.44 23.66 -16.46
N SER A 848 -0.57 22.80 -16.58
CA SER A 848 -0.48 21.55 -17.33
C SER A 848 -0.20 21.78 -18.82
N LEU A 849 -0.72 22.86 -19.42
CA LEU A 849 -0.33 23.31 -20.76
C LEU A 849 1.15 23.66 -20.85
N GLY A 850 1.71 24.34 -19.83
CA GLY A 850 3.15 24.63 -19.74
C GLY A 850 4.01 23.36 -19.71
N ILE A 851 3.59 22.35 -18.95
CA ILE A 851 4.27 21.04 -18.92
C ILE A 851 4.18 20.33 -20.28
N THR A 852 3.01 20.37 -20.92
CA THR A 852 2.81 19.80 -22.27
C THR A 852 3.67 20.53 -23.32
N ALA A 853 3.92 21.83 -23.15
CA ALA A 853 4.83 22.57 -24.02
C ALA A 853 6.30 22.21 -23.81
N ILE A 854 6.71 21.85 -22.58
CA ILE A 854 8.04 21.26 -22.34
C ILE A 854 8.13 19.89 -23.02
N GLU A 855 7.09 19.08 -22.90
CA GLU A 855 7.02 17.76 -23.51
C GLU A 855 7.19 17.83 -25.04
N MET A 856 6.54 18.78 -25.73
CA MET A 856 6.73 18.99 -27.17
C MET A 856 8.17 19.37 -27.58
N VAL A 857 8.97 19.89 -26.64
CA VAL A 857 10.39 20.25 -26.88
C VAL A 857 11.34 19.12 -26.52
N GLU A 858 11.10 18.43 -25.41
CA GLU A 858 12.03 17.46 -24.83
C GLU A 858 11.65 15.99 -25.09
N GLY A 859 10.52 15.74 -25.77
CA GLY A 859 10.01 14.41 -26.06
C GLY A 859 9.30 13.74 -24.88
N SER A 860 9.37 14.33 -23.69
CA SER A 860 8.79 13.80 -22.44
C SER A 860 8.60 14.91 -21.41
N PRO A 861 7.66 14.78 -20.46
CA PRO A 861 7.49 15.74 -19.38
C PRO A 861 8.67 15.64 -18.37
N PRO A 862 8.91 16.70 -17.59
CA PRO A 862 9.92 16.68 -16.53
C PRO A 862 9.67 15.54 -15.53
N HIS A 863 10.74 14.84 -15.17
CA HIS A 863 10.73 13.77 -14.17
C HIS A 863 9.78 12.59 -14.47
N LEU A 864 9.51 12.27 -15.74
CA LEU A 864 8.69 11.10 -16.12
C LEU A 864 9.17 9.80 -15.46
N GLU A 865 10.50 9.60 -15.37
CA GLU A 865 11.11 8.41 -14.74
C GLU A 865 10.92 8.34 -13.22
N ASN A 866 10.68 9.49 -12.56
CA ASN A 866 10.43 9.56 -11.12
C ASN A 866 9.39 10.64 -10.77
N PRO A 867 8.08 10.36 -10.97
CA PRO A 867 7.01 11.33 -10.70
C PRO A 867 6.94 11.77 -9.23
N GLN A 868 7.40 10.92 -8.30
CA GLN A 868 7.44 11.26 -6.87
C GLN A 868 8.46 12.37 -6.58
N GLN A 869 9.60 12.35 -7.28
CA GLN A 869 10.60 13.42 -7.19
C GLN A 869 10.03 14.75 -7.70
N ALA A 870 9.26 14.74 -8.78
CA ALA A 870 8.58 15.94 -9.31
C ALA A 870 7.68 16.58 -8.23
N ILE A 871 6.85 15.74 -7.60
CA ILE A 871 5.97 16.14 -6.50
C ILE A 871 6.76 16.70 -5.32
N GLN A 872 7.85 16.04 -4.94
CA GLN A 872 8.70 16.45 -3.82
C GLN A 872 9.36 17.82 -4.10
N LEU A 873 9.83 18.06 -5.32
CA LEU A 873 10.43 19.34 -5.72
C LEU A 873 9.42 20.49 -5.61
N LEU A 874 8.20 20.30 -6.12
CA LEU A 874 7.11 21.29 -6.01
C LEU A 874 6.69 21.55 -4.56
N LYS A 875 6.62 20.50 -3.72
CA LYS A 875 6.22 20.61 -2.31
C LYS A 875 7.29 21.26 -1.43
N THR A 876 8.54 20.87 -1.61
CA THR A 876 9.62 21.13 -0.63
C THR A 876 10.51 22.29 -1.04
N HIS A 877 10.78 22.43 -2.34
CA HIS A 877 11.73 23.41 -2.87
C HIS A 877 11.04 24.58 -3.57
N HIS A 878 9.73 24.47 -3.85
CA HIS A 878 8.94 25.46 -4.57
C HIS A 878 9.53 25.83 -5.94
N THR A 879 10.25 24.88 -6.55
CA THR A 879 10.95 25.10 -7.83
C THR A 879 10.06 24.65 -8.98
N PRO A 880 9.65 25.54 -9.90
CA PRO A 880 8.96 25.11 -11.12
C PRO A 880 9.91 24.32 -12.03
N PRO A 881 9.38 23.42 -12.88
CA PRO A 881 10.19 22.70 -13.85
C PRO A 881 10.86 23.66 -14.84
N SER A 882 12.07 23.32 -15.27
CA SER A 882 12.86 24.11 -16.22
C SER A 882 13.31 23.23 -17.37
N LEU A 883 13.41 23.83 -18.56
CA LEU A 883 14.00 23.20 -19.73
C LEU A 883 15.48 22.84 -19.49
N LYS A 884 15.94 21.74 -20.09
CA LYS A 884 17.35 21.29 -20.04
C LYS A 884 18.29 22.25 -20.78
N ASN A 885 17.85 22.77 -21.93
CA ASN A 885 18.64 23.66 -22.80
C ASN A 885 17.87 24.94 -23.17
N PRO A 886 17.54 25.82 -22.21
CA PRO A 886 16.71 27.00 -22.48
C PRO A 886 17.36 27.98 -23.46
N GLU A 887 18.68 28.00 -23.54
CA GLU A 887 19.45 28.92 -24.39
C GLU A 887 19.21 28.70 -25.90
N GLN A 888 18.74 27.51 -26.28
CA GLN A 888 18.48 27.15 -27.69
C GLN A 888 17.11 27.63 -28.18
N LEU A 889 16.27 28.12 -27.27
CA LEU A 889 14.88 28.50 -27.55
C LEU A 889 14.70 30.01 -27.58
N SER A 890 13.71 30.46 -28.34
CA SER A 890 13.43 31.88 -28.50
C SER A 890 13.08 32.54 -27.16
N PRO A 891 13.40 33.83 -26.99
CA PRO A 891 12.98 34.56 -25.79
C PRO A 891 11.46 34.59 -25.65
N TYR A 892 10.71 34.57 -26.76
CA TYR A 892 9.24 34.56 -26.73
C TYR A 892 8.67 33.25 -26.20
N PHE A 893 9.23 32.11 -26.59
CA PHE A 893 8.78 30.82 -26.06
C PHE A 893 9.16 30.64 -24.59
N ARG A 894 10.36 31.06 -24.20
CA ARG A 894 10.78 31.06 -22.79
C ARG A 894 9.89 31.94 -21.92
N ASP A 895 9.51 33.12 -22.41
CA ASP A 895 8.58 34.02 -21.73
C ASP A 895 7.20 33.36 -21.56
N PHE A 896 6.66 32.76 -22.64
CA PHE A 896 5.40 32.02 -22.61
C PHE A 896 5.41 30.90 -21.56
N LEU A 897 6.45 30.04 -21.56
CA LEU A 897 6.60 28.97 -20.57
C LEU A 897 6.71 29.52 -19.14
N SER A 898 7.45 30.60 -18.94
CA SER A 898 7.62 31.21 -17.62
C SER A 898 6.31 31.76 -17.06
N GLN A 899 5.41 32.26 -17.91
CA GLN A 899 4.08 32.71 -17.50
C GLN A 899 3.17 31.52 -17.17
N CYS A 900 3.20 30.44 -17.95
CA CYS A 900 2.43 29.23 -17.65
C CYS A 900 2.87 28.54 -16.34
N LEU A 901 4.17 28.54 -16.04
CA LEU A 901 4.77 27.84 -14.89
C LEU A 901 5.02 28.72 -13.67
N GLN A 902 4.23 29.79 -13.48
CA GLN A 902 4.26 30.56 -12.24
C GLN A 902 3.80 29.69 -11.07
N PHE A 903 4.60 29.65 -9.99
CA PHE A 903 4.32 28.78 -8.84
C PHE A 903 2.98 29.15 -8.17
N ASN A 904 2.76 30.44 -7.95
CA ASN A 904 1.51 30.97 -7.41
C ASN A 904 0.43 30.98 -8.49
N ALA A 905 -0.73 30.39 -8.19
CA ALA A 905 -1.83 30.29 -9.15
C ALA A 905 -2.39 31.65 -9.58
N GLU A 906 -2.43 32.64 -8.68
CA GLU A 906 -2.97 33.98 -8.96
C GLU A 906 -2.04 34.82 -9.86
N ASP A 907 -0.75 34.46 -9.94
CA ASP A 907 0.23 35.10 -10.82
C ASP A 907 0.20 34.49 -12.25
N ARG A 908 -0.47 33.34 -12.44
CA ARG A 908 -0.63 32.73 -13.76
C ARG A 908 -1.68 33.50 -14.57
N PRO A 909 -1.38 33.85 -15.84
CA PRO A 909 -2.37 34.43 -16.73
C PRO A 909 -3.50 33.45 -17.02
N THR A 910 -4.67 33.96 -17.40
CA THR A 910 -5.79 33.13 -17.85
C THR A 910 -5.56 32.63 -19.27
N ALA A 911 -6.34 31.63 -19.72
CA ALA A 911 -6.31 31.19 -21.12
C ALA A 911 -6.55 32.37 -22.09
N HIS A 912 -7.48 33.27 -21.73
CA HIS A 912 -7.79 34.47 -22.50
C HIS A 912 -6.57 35.41 -22.66
N ASP A 913 -5.82 35.62 -21.57
CA ASP A 913 -4.64 36.49 -21.59
C ASP A 913 -3.52 35.88 -22.44
N LEU A 914 -3.29 34.57 -22.30
CA LEU A 914 -2.25 33.86 -23.07
C LEU A 914 -2.53 33.81 -24.57
N LEU A 915 -3.80 33.86 -25.01
CA LEU A 915 -4.15 33.97 -26.43
C LEU A 915 -3.55 35.23 -27.10
N GLN A 916 -3.23 36.27 -26.33
CA GLN A 916 -2.61 37.50 -26.82
C GLN A 916 -1.07 37.48 -26.73
N HIS A 917 -0.48 36.38 -26.28
CA HIS A 917 0.96 36.30 -26.07
C HIS A 917 1.75 36.35 -27.40
N PRO A 918 2.85 37.13 -27.50
CA PRO A 918 3.60 37.29 -28.75
C PRO A 918 4.10 35.98 -29.38
N PHE A 919 4.41 34.96 -28.56
CA PHE A 919 4.79 33.62 -29.02
C PHE A 919 3.77 33.03 -30.01
N LEU A 920 2.48 33.22 -29.77
CA LEU A 920 1.41 32.65 -30.61
C LEU A 920 1.23 33.39 -31.94
N SER A 921 1.81 34.59 -32.08
CA SER A 921 1.71 35.37 -33.33
C SER A 921 2.53 34.76 -34.48
N ASP A 922 3.51 33.90 -34.17
CA ASP A 922 4.33 33.18 -35.15
C ASP A 922 3.87 31.73 -35.36
N ALA A 923 2.64 31.39 -34.96
CA ALA A 923 2.05 30.07 -35.15
C ALA A 923 2.02 29.68 -36.63
N ALA A 924 2.52 28.47 -36.91
CA ALA A 924 2.46 27.89 -38.25
C ALA A 924 1.00 27.53 -38.64
N PRO A 925 0.67 27.48 -39.94
CA PRO A 925 -0.61 26.94 -40.36
C PRO A 925 -0.70 25.45 -39.97
N LEU A 926 -1.85 24.99 -39.50
CA LEU A 926 -2.04 23.60 -39.01
C LEU A 926 -1.65 22.51 -40.03
N CYS A 927 -1.69 22.81 -41.33
CA CYS A 927 -1.22 21.88 -42.36
C CYS A 927 0.29 21.61 -42.31
N SER A 928 1.10 22.42 -41.59
CA SER A 928 2.51 22.13 -41.35
C SER A 928 2.72 20.91 -40.45
N LEU A 929 1.70 20.47 -39.71
CA LEU A 929 1.76 19.27 -38.87
C LEU A 929 1.62 17.97 -39.69
N LEU A 930 1.11 18.04 -40.93
CA LEU A 930 0.86 16.85 -41.75
C LEU A 930 2.10 15.99 -42.00
N PRO A 931 3.29 16.56 -42.33
CA PRO A 931 4.50 15.77 -42.49
C PRO A 931 4.92 15.03 -41.22
N LEU A 932 4.68 15.62 -40.04
CA LEU A 932 4.99 15.00 -38.75
C LEU A 932 4.08 13.78 -38.51
N ILE A 933 2.79 13.91 -38.82
CA ILE A 933 1.81 12.83 -38.73
C ILE A 933 2.16 11.69 -39.71
N GLU A 934 2.52 12.01 -40.95
CA GLU A 934 2.93 11.01 -41.94
C GLU A 934 4.18 10.26 -41.50
N ASN A 935 5.18 10.96 -40.95
CA ASN A 935 6.39 10.34 -40.43
C ASN A 935 6.10 9.41 -39.23
N THR A 936 5.29 9.87 -38.28
CA THR A 936 4.85 9.05 -37.13
C THR A 936 4.14 7.78 -37.59
N LYS A 937 3.19 7.87 -38.53
CA LYS A 937 2.48 6.70 -39.07
C LYS A 937 3.43 5.69 -39.69
N ASN A 938 4.41 6.14 -40.46
CA ASN A 938 5.40 5.26 -41.08
C ASN A 938 6.28 4.55 -40.04
N GLN A 939 6.69 5.24 -38.98
CA GLN A 939 7.50 4.65 -37.91
C GLN A 939 6.72 3.60 -37.12
N ILE A 940 5.47 3.91 -36.73
CA ILE A 940 4.61 2.96 -35.99
C ILE A 940 4.38 1.69 -36.83
N THR A 941 4.12 1.82 -38.13
CA THR A 941 3.96 0.63 -39.00
C THR A 941 5.22 -0.20 -39.15
N MET A 942 6.41 0.40 -39.08
CA MET A 942 7.67 -0.36 -39.10
C MET A 942 7.93 -1.08 -37.78
N ASP A 943 7.63 -0.45 -36.65
CA ASP A 943 7.82 -1.05 -35.33
C ASP A 943 6.88 -2.25 -35.10
N ASP A 944 5.65 -2.20 -35.63
CA ASP A 944 4.71 -3.32 -35.60
C ASP A 944 5.15 -4.50 -36.50
N GLU A 945 5.80 -4.24 -37.65
CA GLU A 945 6.34 -5.29 -38.53
C GLU A 945 7.61 -5.95 -37.97
N PHE A 946 8.38 -5.27 -37.11
CA PHE A 946 9.57 -5.84 -36.45
C PHE A 946 9.24 -6.62 -35.16
N CYS A 947 8.06 -6.43 -34.58
CA CYS A 947 7.58 -7.14 -33.39
C CYS A 947 6.82 -8.45 -33.70
N LEU A 948 6.49 -8.71 -34.97
CA LEU A 948 5.95 -9.99 -35.48
C LEU A 948 7.07 -10.89 -36.03
#